data_AF-A0A8D0A4V2-F1
#
_entry.id   AF-A0A8D0A4V2-F1
#
_cell.length_a   1.000
_cell.length_b   1.000
_cell.length_c   1.000
_cell.angle_alpha   90.00
_cell.angle_beta   90.00
_cell.angle_gamma   90.00
#
_symmetry.space_group_name_H-M   'P 1'
#
loop_
_entity.id
_entity.type
_entity.pdbx_description
1 polymer ?
#
loop_
_entity_poly.entity_id
_entity_poly.type
_entity_poly.pdbx_seq_one_letter_code
_entity_poly.pdbx_strand_id
1 'polypeptide(L)'
;MTSCIMAHCIDPPDAEKEKTGIVALQIKERDVPHSELIIALLSNAVAQFKKYKCPRMKSHLMVQMGEEYYHAKDYTKALKLLDYVMCDYRTERWWGLLTAIVSTALRCAYLMASVRDYMIYCMELLGRASTLKEEQKLRIEKNLIKVLKNEVPEAEPECDPASVTAARALWNDRMALAGSNEFTIEVQDYIPFIQCKAKFQSPSFHVDQPIQLQVFLRADCPHPVSFNKLSVSLSNQEYNQWCVVESVGQESMSLLPGKTKCYNFSFVAKTEDVGKKIEMTGIELMLGSDGGGRCVFVGWRGAGGDAASTHEALLASRSSRRCGRAVEARQELDWDSLSIQPSTMIISRVPKISVQLSHQPPALNNEMYCISLTIQSQEGGVARDVKLTAGLKPGQDANLGQTTHVTLDCSKVCDDTAPALLPDVPLGDLNPGQQLERCVYVKCVSTGPRVFLFHVAYSIDTSVEGRQIVCKCHKDETVTIETVVPFEVSVKFVSTKFEPLERVAVDIPFLLMTDILSSSPWPLLLASSSLQLLTMTTNTAQLQSQLQEVVLQTDECASECFCLRCPPLTNSSTTVATGQYLISWRRKSSGADSPLIQTAVALPHVILESVPLYIHADLPSFGRVRESLSVRYHIENRTALVQEVEMAVEPSDAFMFSGLKQVRLRILPGSEQQMLYNYYPLMAGYQTLPQLNISLPRCLTTNTHTLRRFLPQRIFVKPQGRQLDDASIAAA
;
A
#
# COMPACT_ATOMS: atom_id res chain seq x y z
N MET A 1 108.46 -19.34 15.27
CA MET A 1 109.55 -18.42 14.90
C MET A 1 108.92 -17.27 14.12
N THR A 2 109.05 -16.04 14.67
CA THR A 2 109.02 -14.71 14.00
C THR A 2 107.84 -14.35 13.09
N SER A 3 107.11 -13.24 13.25
CA SER A 3 107.24 -12.05 14.11
C SER A 3 105.91 -11.29 14.16
N CYS A 4 105.59 -10.71 15.32
CA CYS A 4 104.57 -9.67 15.48
C CYS A 4 104.85 -8.48 14.56
N ILE A 5 103.82 -7.99 13.86
CA ILE A 5 103.72 -6.57 13.47
C ILE A 5 102.38 -6.07 13.99
N MET A 6 102.45 -5.28 15.06
CA MET A 6 101.36 -4.47 15.58
C MET A 6 100.88 -3.51 14.49
N ALA A 7 99.58 -3.53 14.20
CA ALA A 7 98.94 -2.45 13.49
C ALA A 7 98.92 -1.22 14.41
N HIS A 8 99.86 -0.29 14.18
CA HIS A 8 99.81 1.04 14.77
C HIS A 8 98.55 1.77 14.30
N CYS A 9 97.83 2.37 15.25
CA CYS A 9 96.91 3.48 14.99
C CYS A 9 97.56 4.47 14.03
N ILE A 10 96.88 4.81 12.95
CA ILE A 10 97.20 6.00 12.15
C ILE A 10 96.72 7.19 12.99
N ASP A 11 97.51 7.57 13.98
CA ASP A 11 97.37 8.89 14.59
C ASP A 11 97.82 9.92 13.54
N PRO A 12 97.05 10.99 13.33
CA PRO A 12 97.38 12.02 12.35
C PRO A 12 98.76 12.63 12.69
N PRO A 13 99.65 12.83 11.70
CA PRO A 13 100.99 13.38 11.94
C PRO A 13 100.96 14.82 12.50
N ASP A 14 99.81 15.51 12.42
CA ASP A 14 99.56 16.83 12.99
C ASP A 14 98.07 16.99 13.30
N ALA A 15 97.67 16.70 14.54
CA ALA A 15 96.27 16.74 14.98
C ALA A 15 95.66 18.16 14.89
N GLU A 16 96.47 19.22 14.96
CA GLU A 16 95.98 20.59 14.80
C GLU A 16 95.68 20.92 13.34
N LYS A 17 96.54 20.52 12.40
CA LYS A 17 96.26 20.68 10.96
C LYS A 17 95.08 19.85 10.50
N GLU A 18 94.94 18.62 10.99
CA GLU A 18 93.77 17.82 10.67
C GLU A 18 92.50 18.48 11.20
N LYS A 19 92.49 18.94 12.45
CA LYS A 19 91.36 19.70 13.01
C LYS A 19 91.05 20.95 12.20
N THR A 20 92.07 21.67 11.74
CA THR A 20 91.90 22.87 10.90
C THR A 20 91.37 22.51 9.50
N GLY A 21 91.82 21.39 8.93
CA GLY A 21 91.33 20.85 7.67
C GLY A 21 89.88 20.37 7.75
N ILE A 22 89.51 19.69 8.85
CA ILE A 22 88.12 19.30 9.15
C ILE A 22 87.24 20.55 9.28
N VAL A 23 87.68 21.58 10.01
CA VAL A 23 86.94 22.84 10.13
C VAL A 23 86.81 23.54 8.78
N ALA A 24 87.84 23.56 7.94
CA ALA A 24 87.78 24.15 6.60
C ALA A 24 86.83 23.39 5.67
N LEU A 25 86.81 22.05 5.75
CA LEU A 25 85.85 21.22 5.03
C LEU A 25 84.43 21.44 5.55
N GLN A 26 84.22 21.53 6.86
CA GLN A 26 82.92 21.86 7.47
C GLN A 26 82.43 23.25 7.04
N ILE A 27 83.32 24.23 6.88
CA ILE A 27 82.97 25.56 6.37
C ILE A 27 82.54 25.47 4.90
N LYS A 28 83.30 24.76 4.05
CA LYS A 28 82.91 24.55 2.65
C LYS A 28 81.60 23.76 2.53
N GLU A 29 81.37 22.81 3.42
CA GLU A 29 80.16 21.99 3.46
C GLU A 29 78.92 22.82 3.84
N ARG A 30 79.08 23.90 4.61
CA ARG A 30 77.99 24.84 4.93
C ARG A 30 77.52 25.66 3.73
N ASP A 31 78.36 25.82 2.72
CA ASP A 31 78.02 26.56 1.50
C ASP A 31 77.27 25.70 0.46
N VAL A 32 77.17 24.38 0.70
CA VAL A 32 76.45 23.45 -0.18
C VAL A 32 74.95 23.46 0.14
N PRO A 33 74.06 23.62 -0.86
CA PRO A 33 72.61 23.61 -0.66
C PRO A 33 72.08 22.17 -0.50
N HIS A 34 72.38 21.54 0.64
CA HIS A 34 72.03 20.15 0.93
C HIS A 34 70.53 19.85 0.77
N SER A 35 69.66 20.72 1.27
CA SER A 35 68.21 20.51 1.18
C SER A 35 67.72 20.44 -0.27
N GLU A 36 68.28 21.22 -1.21
CA GLU A 36 67.88 21.17 -2.62
C GLU A 36 68.26 19.84 -3.29
N LEU A 37 69.45 19.32 -2.98
CA LEU A 37 69.92 18.02 -3.45
C LEU A 37 69.06 16.88 -2.90
N ILE A 38 68.74 16.93 -1.60
CA ILE A 38 67.90 15.93 -0.94
C ILE A 38 66.48 15.95 -1.53
N ILE A 39 65.89 17.14 -1.72
CA ILE A 39 64.57 17.30 -2.35
C ILE A 39 64.54 16.69 -3.76
N ALA A 40 65.58 16.88 -4.57
CA ALA A 40 65.65 16.30 -5.91
C ALA A 40 65.67 14.76 -5.88
N LEU A 41 66.43 14.17 -4.95
CA LEU A 41 66.47 12.72 -4.75
C LEU A 41 65.14 12.18 -4.24
N LEU A 42 64.51 12.84 -3.26
CA LEU A 42 63.21 12.47 -2.72
C LEU A 42 62.11 12.56 -3.79
N SER A 43 62.14 13.57 -4.65
CA SER A 43 61.22 13.71 -5.78
C SER A 43 61.32 12.52 -6.76
N ASN A 44 62.55 12.10 -7.10
CA ASN A 44 62.78 10.92 -7.92
C ASN A 44 62.27 9.64 -7.24
N ALA A 45 62.50 9.48 -5.93
CA ALA A 45 62.00 8.35 -5.16
C ALA A 45 60.47 8.30 -5.14
N VAL A 46 59.79 9.43 -4.88
CA VAL A 46 58.32 9.56 -4.93
C VAL A 46 57.78 9.14 -6.30
N ALA A 47 58.43 9.52 -7.40
CA ALA A 47 58.03 9.13 -8.75
C ALA A 47 58.11 7.60 -8.96
N GLN A 48 59.16 6.95 -8.45
CA GLN A 48 59.27 5.48 -8.50
C GLN A 48 58.17 4.80 -7.67
N PHE A 49 57.97 5.19 -6.41
CA PHE A 49 56.94 4.58 -5.57
C PHE A 49 55.51 4.86 -6.05
N LYS A 50 55.28 5.98 -6.75
CA LYS A 50 54.03 6.23 -7.48
C LYS A 50 53.83 5.23 -8.62
N LYS A 51 54.88 4.93 -9.40
CA LYS A 51 54.84 3.94 -10.49
C LYS A 51 54.54 2.53 -9.99
N TYR A 52 55.13 2.14 -8.86
CA TYR A 52 54.93 0.82 -8.24
C TYR A 52 53.69 0.71 -7.33
N LYS A 53 52.85 1.75 -7.26
CA LYS A 53 51.60 1.78 -6.47
C LYS A 53 51.81 1.50 -4.97
N CYS A 54 52.84 2.10 -4.36
CA CYS A 54 53.11 1.99 -2.93
C CYS A 54 52.71 3.29 -2.19
N PRO A 55 51.42 3.46 -1.80
CA PRO A 55 50.90 4.75 -1.30
C PRO A 55 51.55 5.19 0.01
N ARG A 56 51.76 4.28 0.97
CA ARG A 56 52.35 4.63 2.28
C ARG A 56 53.79 5.12 2.18
N MET A 57 54.61 4.44 1.38
CA MET A 57 56.00 4.86 1.15
C MET A 57 56.05 6.18 0.38
N LYS A 58 55.16 6.37 -0.59
CA LYS A 58 54.99 7.65 -1.28
C LYS A 58 54.68 8.79 -0.29
N SER A 59 53.71 8.60 0.59
CA SER A 59 53.32 9.60 1.58
C SER A 59 54.43 9.87 2.60
N HIS A 60 55.17 8.85 3.06
CA HIS A 60 56.32 9.03 3.93
C HIS A 60 57.43 9.88 3.28
N LEU A 61 57.80 9.59 2.03
CA LEU A 61 58.79 10.37 1.29
C LEU A 61 58.31 11.80 1.00
N MET A 62 57.02 12.01 0.77
CA MET A 62 56.44 13.35 0.62
C MET A 62 56.52 14.16 1.91
N VAL A 63 56.41 13.53 3.08
CA VAL A 63 56.60 14.20 4.38
C VAL A 63 58.06 14.61 4.56
N GLN A 64 59.01 13.69 4.34
CA GLN A 64 60.45 14.01 4.40
C GLN A 64 60.80 15.15 3.44
N MET A 65 60.24 15.13 2.22
CA MET A 65 60.44 16.21 1.26
C MET A 65 59.84 17.53 1.75
N GLY A 66 58.68 17.51 2.42
CA GLY A 66 58.07 18.68 3.05
C GLY A 66 58.90 19.26 4.19
N GLU A 67 59.50 18.41 5.04
CA GLU A 67 60.43 18.80 6.10
C GLU A 67 61.70 19.43 5.52
N GLU A 68 62.24 18.89 4.43
CA GLU A 68 63.38 19.51 3.73
C GLU A 68 63.02 20.87 3.10
N TYR A 69 61.82 21.02 2.54
CA TYR A 69 61.34 22.33 2.09
C TYR A 69 61.22 23.34 3.24
N TYR A 70 60.84 22.89 4.45
CA TYR A 70 60.85 23.72 5.65
C TYR A 70 62.27 24.18 6.00
N HIS A 71 63.26 23.28 5.98
CA HIS A 71 64.66 23.62 6.21
C HIS A 71 65.24 24.55 5.14
N ALA A 72 64.81 24.40 3.88
CA ALA A 72 65.12 25.30 2.77
C ALA A 72 64.41 26.67 2.84
N LYS A 73 63.59 26.92 3.88
CA LYS A 73 62.79 28.14 4.09
C LYS A 73 61.71 28.39 3.02
N ASP A 74 61.38 27.40 2.19
CA ASP A 74 60.25 27.44 1.25
C ASP A 74 59.00 26.88 1.91
N TYR A 75 58.44 27.67 2.84
CA TYR A 75 57.31 27.27 3.66
C TYR A 75 56.02 27.04 2.85
N THR A 76 55.88 27.69 1.70
CA THR A 76 54.69 27.54 0.85
C THR A 76 54.67 26.17 0.16
N LYS A 77 55.80 25.69 -0.37
CA LYS A 77 55.89 24.35 -0.93
C LYS A 77 55.80 23.28 0.15
N ALA A 78 56.39 23.54 1.33
CA ALA A 78 56.27 22.66 2.48
C ALA A 78 54.80 22.43 2.86
N LEU A 79 54.02 23.49 3.08
CA LEU A 79 52.60 23.36 3.43
C LEU A 79 51.80 22.59 2.39
N LYS A 80 51.94 22.91 1.10
CA LYS A 80 51.21 22.22 0.02
C LYS A 80 51.45 20.72 -0.01
N LEU A 81 52.69 20.28 0.25
CA LEU A 81 53.03 18.86 0.30
C LEU A 81 52.52 18.20 1.57
N LEU A 82 52.66 18.87 2.72
CA LEU A 82 52.19 18.35 3.99
C LEU A 82 50.66 18.22 4.00
N ASP A 83 49.91 19.22 3.54
CA ASP A 83 48.44 19.19 3.45
C ASP A 83 47.91 18.03 2.62
N TYR A 84 48.59 17.71 1.49
CA TYR A 84 48.24 16.56 0.67
C TYR A 84 48.33 15.25 1.44
N VAL A 85 49.37 15.08 2.27
CA VAL A 85 49.57 13.86 3.06
C VAL A 85 48.70 13.85 4.32
N MET A 86 48.40 15.02 4.91
CA MET A 86 47.53 15.12 6.10
C MET A 86 46.15 14.53 5.85
N CYS A 87 45.57 14.71 4.65
CA CYS A 87 44.27 14.14 4.29
C CYS A 87 44.24 12.60 4.45
N ASP A 88 45.29 11.91 3.97
CA ASP A 88 45.42 10.46 4.11
C ASP A 88 45.56 10.05 5.59
N TYR A 89 46.37 10.77 6.37
CA TYR A 89 46.59 10.45 7.78
C TYR A 89 45.40 10.78 8.70
N ARG A 90 44.60 11.80 8.39
CA ARG A 90 43.31 12.07 9.06
C ARG A 90 42.35 10.91 8.85
N THR A 91 42.23 10.44 7.61
CA THR A 91 41.35 9.31 7.25
C THR A 91 41.82 8.00 7.87
N GLU A 92 43.13 7.71 7.84
CA GLU A 92 43.73 6.49 8.38
C GLU A 92 43.99 6.52 9.90
N ARG A 93 43.80 7.68 10.57
CA ARG A 93 43.95 7.88 12.02
C ARG A 93 45.36 7.67 12.58
N TRP A 94 46.39 8.01 11.82
CA TRP A 94 47.77 7.99 12.30
C TRP A 94 48.08 9.21 13.18
N TRP A 95 47.45 9.30 14.35
CA TRP A 95 47.48 10.49 15.23
C TRP A 95 48.88 11.01 15.55
N GLY A 96 49.85 10.13 15.80
CA GLY A 96 51.23 10.54 16.06
C GLY A 96 51.90 11.20 14.86
N LEU A 97 51.76 10.61 13.66
CA LEU A 97 52.29 11.16 12.42
C LEU A 97 51.58 12.45 12.02
N LEU A 98 50.25 12.47 12.15
CA LEU A 98 49.44 13.65 11.92
C LEU A 98 49.85 14.79 12.87
N THR A 99 50.01 14.52 14.16
CA THR A 99 50.43 15.52 15.15
C THR A 99 51.79 16.12 14.79
N ALA A 100 52.77 15.31 14.38
CA ALA A 100 54.10 15.79 13.99
C ALA A 100 54.03 16.69 12.74
N ILE A 101 53.25 16.29 11.74
CA ILE A 101 53.10 17.03 10.48
C ILE A 101 52.32 18.32 10.68
N VAL A 102 51.22 18.29 11.43
CA VAL A 102 50.44 19.49 11.76
C VAL A 102 51.26 20.44 12.65
N SER A 103 52.12 19.93 13.54
CA SER A 103 53.06 20.77 14.31
C SER A 103 54.08 21.47 13.42
N THR A 104 54.60 20.78 12.40
CA THR A 104 55.50 21.38 11.39
C THR A 104 54.75 22.41 10.54
N ALA A 105 53.52 22.09 10.13
CA ALA A 105 52.68 23.00 9.37
C ALA A 105 52.26 24.25 10.18
N LEU A 106 52.01 24.11 11.48
CA LEU A 106 51.77 25.24 12.40
C LEU A 106 52.98 26.19 12.41
N ARG A 107 54.21 25.66 12.45
CA ARG A 107 55.44 26.47 12.36
C ARG A 107 55.55 27.18 11.03
N CYS A 108 55.29 26.49 9.91
CA CYS A 108 55.25 27.11 8.58
C CYS A 108 54.21 28.24 8.52
N ALA A 109 53.00 28.00 9.02
CA ALA A 109 51.92 28.97 9.04
C ALA A 109 52.27 30.20 9.91
N TYR A 110 52.92 29.99 11.06
CA TYR A 110 53.46 31.07 11.89
C TYR A 110 54.52 31.89 11.14
N LEU A 111 55.49 31.23 10.52
CA LEU A 111 56.60 31.91 9.83
C LEU A 111 56.14 32.70 8.59
N MET A 112 55.05 32.27 7.94
CA MET A 112 54.41 32.99 6.83
C MET A 112 53.36 34.02 7.28
N ALA A 113 53.07 34.10 8.57
CA ALA A 113 51.95 34.84 9.16
C ALA A 113 50.60 34.52 8.49
N SER A 114 50.37 33.26 8.08
CA SER A 114 49.09 32.84 7.50
C SER A 114 48.04 32.63 8.59
N VAL A 115 47.20 33.63 8.82
CA VAL A 115 46.19 33.63 9.89
C VAL A 115 45.23 32.44 9.80
N ARG A 116 44.67 32.19 8.62
CA ARG A 116 43.66 31.14 8.40
C ARG A 116 44.23 29.75 8.70
N ASP A 117 45.36 29.42 8.08
CA ASP A 117 46.00 28.10 8.23
C ASP A 117 46.49 27.91 9.66
N TYR A 118 47.04 28.96 10.28
CA TYR A 118 47.47 28.93 11.68
C TYR A 118 46.28 28.61 12.62
N MET A 119 45.12 29.24 12.43
CA MET A 119 43.93 28.94 13.23
C MET A 119 43.45 27.49 13.01
N ILE A 120 43.42 27.00 11.78
CA ILE A 120 43.02 25.62 11.47
C ILE A 120 43.93 24.63 12.20
N TYR A 121 45.26 24.77 12.05
CA TYR A 121 46.22 23.86 12.69
C TYR A 121 46.20 23.99 14.22
N CYS A 122 45.99 25.19 14.78
CA CYS A 122 45.76 25.37 16.22
C CYS A 122 44.54 24.57 16.68
N MET A 123 43.39 24.71 15.98
CA MET A 123 42.17 24.00 16.35
C MET A 123 42.30 22.48 16.23
N GLU A 124 43.07 21.99 15.26
CA GLU A 124 43.32 20.56 15.07
C GLU A 124 44.27 19.99 16.14
N LEU A 125 45.34 20.71 16.49
CA LEU A 125 46.30 20.30 17.54
C LEU A 125 45.72 20.37 18.96
N LEU A 126 44.71 21.22 19.18
CA LEU A 126 43.96 21.26 20.43
C LEU A 126 42.98 20.09 20.56
N GLY A 127 42.54 19.53 19.43
CA GLY A 127 41.52 18.49 19.40
C GLY A 127 42.00 17.11 19.86
N ARG A 128 41.07 16.16 19.82
CA ARG A 128 41.30 14.76 20.21
C ARG A 128 42.28 14.00 19.33
N ALA A 129 42.46 14.43 18.08
CA ALA A 129 43.37 13.80 17.11
C ALA A 129 44.86 14.06 17.43
N SER A 130 45.15 14.90 18.43
CA SER A 130 46.49 15.33 18.79
C SER A 130 47.06 14.55 19.98
N THR A 131 48.29 14.05 19.82
CA THR A 131 49.06 13.35 20.87
C THR A 131 49.93 14.30 21.73
N LEU A 132 49.73 15.62 21.62
CA LEU A 132 50.48 16.61 22.39
C LEU A 132 50.17 16.54 23.88
N LYS A 133 51.16 16.89 24.71
CA LYS A 133 50.99 17.04 26.16
C LYS A 133 50.15 18.28 26.51
N GLU A 134 49.54 18.29 27.68
CA GLU A 134 48.68 19.40 28.13
C GLU A 134 49.40 20.76 28.13
N GLU A 135 50.67 20.81 28.55
CA GLU A 135 51.48 22.04 28.54
C GLU A 135 51.61 22.62 27.12
N GLN A 136 51.79 21.76 26.11
CA GLN A 136 51.89 22.17 24.72
C GLN A 136 50.53 22.62 24.18
N LYS A 137 49.45 21.90 24.53
CA LYS A 137 48.08 22.30 24.18
C LYS A 137 47.71 23.66 24.78
N LEU A 138 48.07 23.91 26.04
CA LEU A 138 47.84 25.19 26.71
C LEU A 138 48.53 26.36 26.00
N ARG A 139 49.78 26.16 25.54
CA ARG A 139 50.51 27.18 24.77
C ARG A 139 49.80 27.50 23.46
N ILE A 140 49.38 26.46 22.72
CA ILE A 140 48.66 26.60 21.45
C ILE A 140 47.31 27.29 21.67
N GLU A 141 46.59 26.95 22.74
CA GLU A 141 45.33 27.58 23.13
C GLU A 141 45.50 29.06 23.43
N LYS A 142 46.51 29.45 24.21
CA LYS A 142 46.84 30.86 24.48
C LYS A 142 47.13 31.61 23.19
N ASN A 143 47.89 31.02 22.28
CA ASN A 143 48.18 31.60 20.98
C ASN A 143 46.92 31.75 20.11
N LEU A 144 46.03 30.76 20.09
CA LEU A 144 44.75 30.84 19.38
C LEU A 144 43.88 31.97 19.94
N ILE A 145 43.77 32.10 21.25
CA ILE A 145 43.00 33.18 21.90
C ILE A 145 43.60 34.56 21.56
N LYS A 146 44.93 34.70 21.56
CA LYS A 146 45.61 35.94 21.12
C LYS A 146 45.25 36.28 19.68
N VAL A 147 45.32 35.30 18.78
CA VAL A 147 44.97 35.49 17.36
C VAL A 147 43.49 35.87 17.19
N LEU A 148 42.57 35.27 17.96
CA LEU A 148 41.15 35.64 17.98
C LEU A 148 40.92 37.06 18.52
N LYS A 149 41.77 37.56 19.42
CA LYS A 149 41.76 38.94 19.92
C LYS A 149 42.49 39.94 19.01
N ASN A 150 42.95 39.51 17.84
CA ASN A 150 43.78 40.30 16.93
C ASN A 150 45.12 40.76 17.56
N GLU A 151 45.69 39.92 18.43
CA GLU A 151 47.01 40.08 19.03
C GLU A 151 48.04 39.14 18.38
N VAL A 152 49.33 39.51 18.43
CA VAL A 152 50.42 38.71 17.86
C VAL A 152 50.68 37.44 18.71
N PRO A 153 50.69 36.23 18.11
CA PRO A 153 50.99 35.00 18.83
C PRO A 153 52.47 34.91 19.25
N GLU A 154 52.73 34.15 20.33
CA GLU A 154 54.09 33.84 20.76
C GLU A 154 54.77 32.89 19.75
N ALA A 155 56.10 32.95 19.68
CA ALA A 155 56.86 32.15 18.74
C ALA A 155 56.68 30.65 18.99
N GLU A 156 56.49 29.90 17.90
CA GLU A 156 56.44 28.44 17.96
C GLU A 156 57.83 27.85 18.30
N PRO A 157 57.89 26.76 19.08
CA PRO A 157 59.15 26.13 19.47
C PRO A 157 59.91 25.59 18.26
N GLU A 158 61.24 25.47 18.39
CA GLU A 158 62.15 24.94 17.36
C GLU A 158 62.23 25.76 16.06
N CYS A 159 61.73 27.01 16.07
CA CYS A 159 61.91 27.93 14.96
C CYS A 159 63.27 28.66 15.05
N ASP A 160 63.89 28.91 13.89
CA ASP A 160 65.13 29.69 13.78
C ASP A 160 64.93 31.15 14.26
N PRO A 161 65.79 31.69 15.15
CA PRO A 161 65.61 33.02 15.73
C PRO A 161 65.53 34.16 14.70
N ALA A 162 66.30 34.10 13.61
CA ALA A 162 66.28 35.13 12.57
C ALA A 162 64.95 35.11 11.79
N SER A 163 64.44 33.90 11.54
CA SER A 163 63.16 33.68 10.87
C SER A 163 61.98 34.10 11.75
N VAL A 164 62.07 33.95 13.07
CA VAL A 164 61.06 34.42 14.04
C VAL A 164 60.97 35.94 14.07
N THR A 165 62.10 36.66 14.02
CA THR A 165 62.08 38.12 13.96
C THR A 165 61.39 38.63 12.69
N ALA A 166 61.68 38.02 11.54
CA ALA A 166 61.01 38.33 10.29
C ALA A 166 59.50 38.01 10.34
N ALA A 167 59.13 36.85 10.88
CA ALA A 167 57.73 36.46 11.05
C ALA A 167 56.97 37.43 11.96
N ARG A 168 57.58 37.89 13.07
CA ARG A 168 56.95 38.86 13.98
C ARG A 168 56.64 40.18 13.30
N ALA A 169 57.51 40.66 12.40
CA ALA A 169 57.22 41.84 11.58
C ALA A 169 55.98 41.60 10.69
N LEU A 170 55.92 40.46 9.99
CA LEU A 170 54.77 40.07 9.16
C LEU A 170 53.46 39.98 9.94
N TRP A 171 53.50 39.44 11.17
CA TRP A 171 52.32 39.38 12.04
C TRP A 171 51.87 40.78 12.48
N ASN A 172 52.79 41.68 12.85
CA ASN A 172 52.44 43.07 13.18
C ASN A 172 51.75 43.77 12.00
N ASP A 173 52.29 43.61 10.79
CA ASP A 173 51.70 44.20 9.57
C ASP A 173 50.28 43.66 9.32
N ARG A 174 50.07 42.34 9.49
CA ARG A 174 48.76 41.71 9.31
C ARG A 174 47.75 42.03 10.41
N MET A 175 48.20 42.27 11.63
CA MET A 175 47.32 42.68 12.74
C MET A 175 46.94 44.16 12.65
N ALA A 176 47.79 44.99 12.05
CA ALA A 176 47.55 46.41 11.81
C ALA A 176 46.63 46.68 10.60
N LEU A 177 46.55 45.74 9.65
CA LEU A 177 45.63 45.81 8.52
C LEU A 177 44.17 45.66 9.00
N ALA A 178 43.34 46.68 8.78
CA ALA A 178 41.88 46.67 9.00
C ALA A 178 41.12 45.85 7.93
N GLY A 179 41.62 44.64 7.62
CA GLY A 179 41.00 43.73 6.67
C GLY A 179 39.79 42.99 7.25
N SER A 180 39.16 42.15 6.42
CA SER A 180 38.08 41.26 6.85
C SER A 180 38.56 40.39 8.01
N ASN A 181 38.02 40.66 9.20
CA ASN A 181 38.27 39.92 10.44
C ASN A 181 37.36 38.69 10.56
N GLU A 182 36.65 38.33 9.49
CA GLU A 182 35.72 37.20 9.44
C GLU A 182 36.35 36.03 8.68
N PHE A 183 36.37 34.85 9.31
CA PHE A 183 36.94 33.64 8.74
C PHE A 183 35.94 32.48 8.84
N THR A 184 35.56 31.90 7.71
CA THR A 184 34.75 30.67 7.68
C THR A 184 35.65 29.45 7.49
N ILE A 185 35.51 28.48 8.39
CA ILE A 185 36.28 27.24 8.43
C ILE A 185 35.31 26.07 8.36
N GLU A 186 35.31 25.39 7.20
CA GLU A 186 34.56 24.16 6.98
C GLU A 186 35.31 22.97 7.56
N VAL A 187 34.66 22.23 8.45
CA VAL A 187 35.27 21.16 9.27
C VAL A 187 35.39 19.82 8.54
N GLN A 188 34.85 19.67 7.32
CA GLN A 188 34.76 18.35 6.66
C GLN A 188 36.14 17.71 6.41
N ASP A 189 37.16 18.53 6.20
CA ASP A 189 38.53 18.09 5.87
C ASP A 189 39.49 18.09 7.07
N TYR A 190 39.01 18.48 8.27
CA TYR A 190 39.81 18.69 9.47
C TYR A 190 39.16 18.06 10.71
N ILE A 191 39.91 17.93 11.81
CA ILE A 191 39.39 17.43 13.09
C ILE A 191 39.56 18.51 14.15
N PRO A 192 38.58 19.43 14.31
CA PRO A 192 38.68 20.51 15.28
C PRO A 192 38.53 20.02 16.72
N PHE A 193 38.90 20.88 17.66
CA PHE A 193 38.72 20.62 19.09
C PHE A 193 37.26 20.72 19.58
N ILE A 194 36.34 21.25 18.76
CA ILE A 194 34.90 21.26 19.05
C ILE A 194 34.23 20.21 18.18
N GLN A 195 33.58 19.25 18.80
CA GLN A 195 32.77 18.24 18.14
C GLN A 195 31.31 18.67 18.13
N CYS A 196 30.62 18.39 17.03
CA CYS A 196 29.21 18.70 16.84
C CYS A 196 28.44 17.46 16.35
N LYS A 197 27.34 17.14 17.03
CA LYS A 197 26.34 16.16 16.59
C LYS A 197 24.97 16.79 16.72
N ALA A 198 24.13 16.68 15.69
CA ALA A 198 22.75 17.12 15.74
C ALA A 198 21.79 16.01 15.38
N LYS A 199 20.59 16.08 15.95
CA LYS A 199 19.51 15.14 15.65
C LYS A 199 18.15 15.83 15.73
N PHE A 200 17.28 15.48 14.81
CA PHE A 200 15.85 15.55 15.08
C PHE A 200 15.48 14.49 16.12
N GLN A 201 14.59 14.83 17.04
CA GLN A 201 14.17 13.89 18.09
C GLN A 201 13.40 12.68 17.53
N SER A 202 12.70 12.86 16.41
CA SER A 202 11.88 11.84 15.75
C SER A 202 12.05 11.87 14.23
N PRO A 203 12.00 10.71 13.54
CA PRO A 203 12.17 10.59 12.08
C PRO A 203 10.99 11.18 11.30
N SER A 204 9.87 11.35 11.97
CA SER A 204 8.69 12.04 11.47
C SER A 204 8.01 12.81 12.59
N PHE A 205 7.45 13.96 12.28
CA PHE A 205 6.58 14.73 13.17
C PHE A 205 5.24 14.98 12.49
N HIS A 206 4.17 14.88 13.27
CA HIS A 206 2.87 15.36 12.79
C HIS A 206 2.87 16.88 12.73
N VAL A 207 2.17 17.44 11.74
CA VAL A 207 2.06 18.90 11.56
C VAL A 207 1.49 19.63 12.78
N ASP A 208 0.74 18.93 13.64
CA ASP A 208 0.18 19.47 14.88
C ASP A 208 1.09 19.30 16.11
N GLN A 209 2.35 18.94 15.91
CA GLN A 209 3.36 18.82 16.97
C GLN A 209 4.55 19.74 16.70
N PRO A 210 5.17 20.32 17.75
CA PRO A 210 6.40 21.07 17.57
C PRO A 210 7.54 20.13 17.16
N ILE A 211 8.26 20.50 16.11
CA ILE A 211 9.48 19.80 15.70
C ILE A 211 10.57 20.14 16.70
N GLN A 212 11.15 19.10 17.30
CA GLN A 212 12.23 19.23 18.27
C GLN A 212 13.56 18.82 17.63
N LEU A 213 14.50 19.77 17.57
CA LEU A 213 15.85 19.61 17.05
C LEU A 213 16.85 19.84 18.17
N GLN A 214 17.84 18.95 18.30
CA GLN A 214 18.86 19.03 19.34
C GLN A 214 20.25 19.09 18.71
N VAL A 215 21.07 20.04 19.16
CA VAL A 215 22.49 20.17 18.80
C VAL A 215 23.34 19.91 20.04
N PHE A 216 24.23 18.94 19.95
CA PHE A 216 25.18 18.56 20.98
C PHE A 216 26.57 19.06 20.60
N LEU A 217 27.18 19.84 21.50
CA LEU A 217 28.56 20.32 21.37
C LEU A 217 29.42 19.73 22.48
N ARG A 218 30.64 19.33 22.14
CA ARG A 218 31.65 18.85 23.10
C ARG A 218 33.00 19.43 22.72
N ALA A 219 33.71 20.00 23.70
CA ALA A 219 35.04 20.57 23.49
C ALA A 219 36.11 19.66 24.12
N ASP A 220 37.16 19.35 23.36
CA ASP A 220 38.29 18.51 23.78
C ASP A 220 39.49 19.32 24.30
N CYS A 221 39.36 20.66 24.35
CA CYS A 221 40.40 21.58 24.81
C CYS A 221 40.54 21.60 26.35
N PRO A 222 41.71 21.98 26.89
CA PRO A 222 41.97 21.92 28.32
C PRO A 222 41.24 23.01 29.14
N HIS A 223 40.89 24.16 28.56
CA HIS A 223 40.11 25.21 29.23
C HIS A 223 38.72 25.42 28.61
N PRO A 224 37.78 26.05 29.34
CA PRO A 224 36.47 26.38 28.79
C PRO A 224 36.56 27.33 27.60
N VAL A 225 35.84 27.01 26.53
CA VAL A 225 35.81 27.83 25.31
C VAL A 225 34.46 28.53 25.20
N SER A 226 34.50 29.85 25.06
CA SER A 226 33.33 30.69 24.81
C SER A 226 33.05 30.83 23.31
N PHE A 227 31.77 30.84 22.96
CA PHE A 227 31.29 31.14 21.63
C PHE A 227 30.11 32.13 21.69
N ASN A 228 29.82 32.80 20.59
CA ASN A 228 28.90 33.94 20.57
C ASN A 228 27.57 33.61 19.89
N LYS A 229 27.59 32.75 18.88
CA LYS A 229 26.42 32.37 18.10
C LYS A 229 26.49 30.90 17.67
N LEU A 230 25.36 30.21 17.72
CA LEU A 230 25.13 28.89 17.16
C LEU A 230 23.90 28.97 16.25
N SER A 231 24.04 28.57 14.99
CA SER A 231 22.93 28.54 14.04
C SER A 231 22.85 27.18 13.33
N VAL A 232 21.63 26.76 13.02
CA VAL A 232 21.37 25.58 12.18
C VAL A 232 20.65 26.02 10.92
N SER A 233 21.22 25.65 9.78
CA SER A 233 20.62 25.84 8.47
C SER A 233 19.83 24.59 8.08
N LEU A 234 18.58 24.80 7.67
CA LEU A 234 17.66 23.76 7.22
C LEU A 234 17.39 23.88 5.72
N SER A 235 16.86 22.81 5.12
CA SER A 235 16.48 22.78 3.70
C SER A 235 15.39 23.81 3.36
N ASN A 236 14.44 24.02 4.28
CA ASN A 236 13.52 25.14 4.22
C ASN A 236 14.04 26.29 5.12
N GLN A 237 14.46 27.38 4.47
CA GLN A 237 15.13 28.51 5.10
C GLN A 237 14.23 29.31 6.05
N GLU A 238 12.90 29.23 5.91
CA GLU A 238 11.97 29.93 6.78
C GLU A 238 12.10 29.45 8.23
N TYR A 239 12.52 28.20 8.44
CA TYR A 239 12.70 27.63 9.76
C TYR A 239 14.01 28.04 10.46
N ASN A 240 14.97 28.57 9.72
CA ASN A 240 16.30 28.90 10.24
C ASN A 240 16.23 29.94 11.38
N GLN A 241 15.26 30.85 11.33
CA GLN A 241 15.08 31.88 12.37
C GLN A 241 14.79 31.33 13.77
N TRP A 242 14.23 30.11 13.86
CA TRP A 242 13.97 29.43 15.14
C TRP A 242 15.12 28.53 15.57
N CYS A 243 16.14 28.40 14.74
CA CYS A 243 17.31 27.56 14.97
C CYS A 243 18.59 28.38 15.18
N VAL A 244 18.49 29.50 15.92
CA VAL A 244 19.61 30.38 16.26
C VAL A 244 19.65 30.62 17.76
N VAL A 245 20.83 30.45 18.36
CA VAL A 245 21.14 30.90 19.72
C VAL A 245 22.26 31.94 19.65
N GLU A 246 22.01 33.13 20.19
CA GLU A 246 22.99 34.21 20.29
C GLU A 246 23.19 34.60 21.76
N SER A 247 24.41 34.98 22.12
CA SER A 247 24.75 35.51 23.44
C SER A 247 24.14 36.89 23.63
N VAL A 248 22.98 36.99 24.29
CA VAL A 248 22.32 38.27 24.61
C VAL A 248 22.86 38.79 25.96
N GLY A 249 23.81 39.73 25.94
CA GLY A 249 24.35 40.38 27.15
C GLY A 249 25.74 39.87 27.61
N GLN A 250 26.04 39.97 28.92
CA GLN A 250 27.32 39.56 29.53
C GLN A 250 27.46 38.04 29.79
N GLU A 251 26.43 37.23 29.52
CA GLU A 251 26.49 35.77 29.71
C GLU A 251 27.14 35.08 28.51
N SER A 252 28.47 34.90 28.55
CA SER A 252 29.20 34.19 27.50
C SER A 252 28.84 32.71 27.48
N MET A 253 28.37 32.20 26.34
CA MET A 253 28.07 30.78 26.15
C MET A 253 29.37 29.98 26.15
N SER A 254 29.62 29.22 27.22
CA SER A 254 30.85 28.42 27.36
C SER A 254 30.60 26.91 27.23
N LEU A 255 31.59 26.23 26.66
CA LEU A 255 31.73 24.78 26.61
C LEU A 255 32.80 24.36 27.62
N LEU A 256 32.47 23.43 28.51
CA LEU A 256 33.43 22.88 29.47
C LEU A 256 34.22 21.72 28.84
N PRO A 257 35.52 21.58 29.16
CA PRO A 257 36.35 20.47 28.70
C PRO A 257 35.69 19.10 28.96
N GLY A 258 35.58 18.29 27.92
CA GLY A 258 35.09 16.91 27.98
C GLY A 258 33.59 16.74 28.24
N LYS A 259 32.85 17.80 28.59
CA LYS A 259 31.41 17.75 28.89
C LYS A 259 30.57 18.08 27.67
N THR A 260 29.52 17.31 27.45
CA THR A 260 28.55 17.52 26.37
C THR A 260 27.50 18.55 26.78
N LYS A 261 27.32 19.60 25.98
CA LYS A 261 26.26 20.60 26.15
C LYS A 261 25.21 20.45 25.05
N CYS A 262 23.93 20.44 25.42
CA CYS A 262 22.80 20.25 24.51
C CYS A 262 22.04 21.58 24.33
N TYR A 263 21.77 21.94 23.07
CA TYR A 263 20.93 23.06 22.67
C TYR A 263 19.68 22.52 22.00
N ASN A 264 18.52 22.88 22.54
CA ASN A 264 17.22 22.44 22.04
C ASN A 264 16.57 23.58 21.26
N PHE A 265 16.09 23.27 20.07
CA PHE A 265 15.35 24.16 19.20
C PHE A 265 13.96 23.56 18.96
N SER A 266 12.93 24.40 19.00
CA SER A 266 11.56 24.00 18.67
C SER A 266 10.93 24.96 17.67
N PHE A 267 10.23 24.42 16.68
CA PHE A 267 9.45 25.19 15.72
C PHE A 267 8.27 24.39 15.18
N VAL A 268 7.28 25.07 14.62
CA VAL A 268 6.05 24.47 14.09
C VAL A 268 6.11 24.41 12.57
N ALA A 269 5.82 23.23 12.01
CA ALA A 269 5.76 23.01 10.57
C ALA A 269 4.55 23.71 9.94
N LYS A 270 4.70 24.20 8.71
CA LYS A 270 3.57 24.67 7.92
C LYS A 270 2.81 23.52 7.28
N THR A 271 1.52 23.75 7.00
CA THR A 271 0.62 22.75 6.41
C THR A 271 0.96 22.42 4.96
N GLU A 272 1.65 23.33 4.26
CA GLU A 272 2.18 23.12 2.90
C GLU A 272 3.40 22.18 2.85
N ASP A 273 4.02 21.90 3.99
CA ASP A 273 5.20 21.03 4.09
C ASP A 273 4.84 19.58 4.42
N VAL A 274 3.56 19.26 4.63
CA VAL A 274 3.09 17.89 4.81
C VAL A 274 3.48 17.03 3.59
N GLY A 275 4.17 15.92 3.85
CA GLY A 275 4.73 15.02 2.83
C GLY A 275 6.14 15.39 2.37
N LYS A 276 6.68 16.55 2.78
CA LYS A 276 8.06 16.96 2.46
C LYS A 276 9.04 16.51 3.54
N LYS A 277 10.32 16.42 3.14
CA LYS A 277 11.45 16.12 4.02
C LYS A 277 12.18 17.40 4.41
N ILE A 278 12.35 17.63 5.71
CA ILE A 278 13.19 18.70 6.25
C ILE A 278 14.55 18.09 6.58
N GLU A 279 15.61 18.67 6.02
CA GLU A 279 16.99 18.21 6.23
C GLU A 279 17.83 19.34 6.82
N MET A 280 18.77 19.01 7.71
CA MET A 280 19.82 19.94 8.12
C MET A 280 20.84 20.05 6.99
N THR A 281 21.10 21.27 6.54
CA THR A 281 22.09 21.57 5.48
C THR A 281 23.44 21.95 6.07
N GLY A 282 23.46 22.59 7.23
CA GLY A 282 24.67 22.86 7.98
C GLY A 282 24.44 23.41 9.38
N ILE A 283 25.48 23.37 10.20
CA ILE A 283 25.52 23.93 11.56
C ILE A 283 26.72 24.85 11.61
N GLU A 284 26.56 26.05 12.15
CA GLU A 284 27.62 27.05 12.22
C GLU A 284 27.76 27.56 13.66
N LEU A 285 29.01 27.62 14.14
CA LEU A 285 29.37 28.11 15.46
C LEU A 285 30.35 29.27 15.32
N MET A 286 30.00 30.41 15.89
CA MET A 286 30.81 31.62 15.85
C MET A 286 31.69 31.74 17.10
N LEU A 287 33.00 31.76 16.90
CA LEU A 287 34.02 32.03 17.92
C LEU A 287 34.56 33.46 17.76
N GLY A 288 34.75 34.17 18.87
CA GLY A 288 35.21 35.56 18.86
C GLY A 288 34.08 36.58 18.90
N SER A 289 34.41 37.84 19.18
CA SER A 289 33.44 38.92 19.40
C SER A 289 33.47 39.96 18.29
N ASP A 290 32.29 40.47 17.92
CA ASP A 290 32.09 41.52 16.90
C ASP A 290 32.65 42.91 17.29
N GLY A 291 33.29 43.04 18.46
CA GLY A 291 33.74 44.30 19.06
C GLY A 291 35.26 44.44 19.15
N GLY A 292 35.99 44.27 18.04
CA GLY A 292 37.44 44.55 17.95
C GLY A 292 38.36 43.33 17.83
N GLY A 293 37.81 42.11 17.83
CA GLY A 293 38.54 40.86 17.57
C GLY A 293 38.26 40.28 16.19
N ARG A 294 38.75 39.05 15.95
CA ARG A 294 38.43 38.23 14.77
C ARG A 294 37.24 37.34 15.07
N CYS A 295 36.34 37.22 14.10
CA CYS A 295 35.19 36.34 14.13
C CYS A 295 35.46 35.11 13.27
N VAL A 296 35.39 33.92 13.87
CA VAL A 296 35.64 32.65 13.20
C VAL A 296 34.37 31.81 13.21
N PHE A 297 33.83 31.54 12.03
CA PHE A 297 32.67 30.68 11.82
C PHE A 297 33.15 29.26 11.56
N VAL A 298 32.90 28.36 12.50
CA VAL A 298 33.18 26.93 12.38
C VAL A 298 31.93 26.24 11.84
N GLY A 299 32.02 25.73 10.61
CA GLY A 299 30.90 25.16 9.87
C GLY A 299 30.97 23.64 9.73
N TRP A 300 29.91 22.96 10.12
CA TRP A 300 29.68 21.54 9.83
C TRP A 300 28.60 21.39 8.76
N ARG A 301 28.85 20.57 7.74
CA ARG A 301 27.82 20.19 6.77
C ARG A 301 26.84 19.20 7.38
N GLY A 302 25.57 19.36 7.05
CA GLY A 302 24.50 18.48 7.51
C GLY A 302 24.29 18.52 9.03
N ALA A 303 24.30 17.35 9.64
CA ALA A 303 23.95 17.11 11.03
C ALA A 303 25.15 17.06 11.98
N GLY A 304 26.30 17.61 11.56
CA GLY A 304 27.55 17.51 12.28
C GLY A 304 28.45 16.35 11.79
N GLY A 305 29.55 16.17 12.51
CA GLY A 305 30.62 15.24 12.15
C GLY A 305 31.81 15.90 11.45
N ASP A 306 32.99 15.33 11.70
CA ASP A 306 34.29 15.73 11.16
C ASP A 306 34.94 14.58 10.37
N ALA A 307 36.16 14.77 9.88
CA ALA A 307 36.90 13.78 9.10
C ALA A 307 37.06 12.41 9.82
N ALA A 308 37.03 12.38 11.16
CA ALA A 308 37.17 11.16 11.94
C ALA A 308 35.82 10.52 12.32
N SER A 309 34.71 11.26 12.26
CA SER A 309 33.42 10.88 12.87
C SER A 309 32.78 9.63 12.26
N THR A 310 32.95 9.37 10.97
CA THR A 310 32.36 8.20 10.27
C THR A 310 32.89 6.87 10.82
N HIS A 311 34.19 6.78 11.05
CA HIS A 311 34.84 5.59 11.61
C HIS A 311 34.56 5.43 13.10
N GLU A 312 34.39 6.53 13.84
CA GLU A 312 33.98 6.54 15.25
C GLU A 312 32.58 5.94 15.44
N ALA A 313 31.62 6.35 14.60
CA ALA A 313 30.27 5.80 14.60
C ALA A 313 30.24 4.28 14.33
N LEU A 314 31.10 3.79 13.42
CA LEU A 314 31.23 2.36 13.14
C LEU A 314 31.79 1.56 14.32
N LEU A 315 32.76 2.12 15.05
CA LEU A 315 33.33 1.48 16.25
C LEU A 315 32.34 1.46 17.41
N ALA A 316 31.65 2.59 17.68
CA ALA A 316 30.63 2.70 18.71
C ALA A 316 29.48 1.69 18.50
N SER A 317 29.07 1.49 17.24
CA SER A 317 28.06 0.49 16.88
C SER A 317 28.48 -0.96 17.17
N ARG A 318 29.80 -1.25 17.14
CA ARG A 318 30.35 -2.58 17.44
C ARG A 318 30.55 -2.83 18.93
N SER A 319 30.91 -1.79 19.70
CA SER A 319 31.10 -1.89 21.16
C SER A 319 29.78 -1.92 21.93
N SER A 320 28.74 -1.21 21.46
CA SER A 320 27.40 -1.19 22.05
C SER A 320 26.79 -2.60 22.21
N ARG A 321 27.06 -3.53 21.29
CA ARG A 321 26.57 -4.93 21.39
C ARG A 321 27.18 -5.75 22.54
N ARG A 322 28.27 -5.29 23.17
CA ARG A 322 28.92 -5.99 24.30
C ARG A 322 28.54 -5.44 25.67
N CYS A 323 27.97 -4.24 25.75
CA CYS A 323 27.71 -3.56 27.02
C CYS A 323 26.20 -3.54 27.36
N GLY A 324 25.59 -4.72 27.49
CA GLY A 324 24.17 -4.85 27.86
C GLY A 324 23.89 -4.86 29.37
N ARG A 325 24.88 -4.60 30.24
CA ARG A 325 24.70 -4.67 31.70
C ARG A 325 25.62 -3.70 32.45
N ALA A 326 25.34 -2.39 32.38
CA ALA A 326 25.75 -1.40 33.39
C ALA A 326 25.32 0.02 32.94
N VAL A 327 24.02 0.33 32.94
CA VAL A 327 23.57 1.73 32.80
C VAL A 327 22.41 1.98 33.76
N GLU A 328 22.74 2.00 35.05
CA GLU A 328 21.98 2.78 36.03
C GLU A 328 23.04 3.51 36.87
N ALA A 329 22.89 4.84 36.99
CA ALA A 329 23.79 5.79 37.68
C ALA A 329 24.95 6.44 36.90
N ARG A 330 24.72 6.94 35.67
CA ARG A 330 25.48 8.09 35.15
C ARG A 330 24.52 9.16 34.63
N GLN A 331 24.53 10.33 35.27
CA GLN A 331 23.74 11.52 34.92
C GLN A 331 24.34 12.29 33.71
N GLU A 332 25.46 11.84 33.15
CA GLU A 332 26.13 12.49 32.02
C GLU A 332 25.76 11.80 30.70
N LEU A 333 25.37 12.60 29.70
CA LEU A 333 25.09 12.15 28.34
C LEU A 333 26.36 11.52 27.74
N ASP A 334 26.31 10.21 27.47
CA ASP A 334 27.41 9.50 26.82
C ASP A 334 27.50 9.91 25.35
N TRP A 335 28.56 10.63 24.98
CA TRP A 335 28.80 11.15 23.63
C TRP A 335 28.78 10.05 22.56
N ASP A 336 29.24 8.85 22.89
CA ASP A 336 29.34 7.73 21.95
C ASP A 336 27.98 7.06 21.69
N SER A 337 27.02 7.24 22.60
CA SER A 337 25.64 6.77 22.45
C SER A 337 24.76 7.71 21.60
N LEU A 338 25.21 8.94 21.34
CA LEU A 338 24.46 9.93 20.58
C LEU A 338 24.41 9.57 19.09
N SER A 339 23.20 9.29 18.61
CA SER A 339 22.91 9.13 17.18
C SER A 339 22.72 10.47 16.49
N ILE A 340 23.17 10.53 15.24
CA ILE A 340 22.95 11.67 14.34
C ILE A 340 21.68 11.38 13.54
N GLN A 341 20.77 12.35 13.50
CA GLN A 341 19.54 12.23 12.71
C GLN A 341 19.37 13.47 11.83
N PRO A 342 19.82 13.43 10.56
CA PRO A 342 19.97 14.61 9.72
C PRO A 342 18.67 15.18 9.17
N SER A 343 17.60 14.39 9.21
CA SER A 343 16.36 14.74 8.54
C SER A 343 15.13 14.22 9.27
N THR A 344 14.00 14.86 9.03
CA THR A 344 12.68 14.43 9.50
C THR A 344 11.61 14.64 8.43
N MET A 345 10.56 13.83 8.45
CA MET A 345 9.41 13.93 7.55
C MET A 345 8.24 14.61 8.25
N ILE A 346 7.56 15.52 7.55
CA ILE A 346 6.31 16.10 8.05
C ILE A 346 5.15 15.24 7.57
N ILE A 347 4.38 14.71 8.51
CA ILE A 347 3.23 13.88 8.23
C ILE A 347 1.94 14.60 8.62
N SER A 348 0.84 14.24 7.97
CA SER A 348 -0.47 14.80 8.29
C SER A 348 -0.84 14.47 9.73
N ARG A 349 -1.65 15.34 10.33
CA ARG A 349 -2.22 15.14 11.65
C ARG A 349 -3.01 13.83 11.68
N VAL A 350 -2.95 13.12 12.81
CA VAL A 350 -3.77 11.93 13.03
C VAL A 350 -5.23 12.36 13.12
N PRO A 351 -6.12 11.88 12.22
CA PRO A 351 -7.53 12.26 12.24
C PRO A 351 -8.21 11.68 13.49
N LYS A 352 -9.04 12.48 14.18
CA LYS A 352 -9.90 12.02 15.28
C LYS A 352 -11.36 11.96 14.85
N ILE A 353 -11.62 11.44 13.65
CA ILE A 353 -12.97 11.14 13.18
C ILE A 353 -13.10 9.63 13.07
N SER A 354 -14.15 9.07 13.67
CA SER A 354 -14.50 7.66 13.50
C SER A 354 -15.52 7.50 12.39
N VAL A 355 -15.24 6.57 11.48
CA VAL A 355 -16.11 6.20 10.37
C VAL A 355 -16.50 4.74 10.57
N GLN A 356 -17.79 4.47 10.69
CA GLN A 356 -18.34 3.12 10.87
C GLN A 356 -19.26 2.78 9.71
N LEU A 357 -19.14 1.56 9.20
CA LEU A 357 -19.93 1.04 8.08
C LEU A 357 -20.87 -0.05 8.59
N SER A 358 -22.16 0.05 8.28
CA SER A 358 -23.19 -0.94 8.62
C SER A 358 -23.92 -1.38 7.35
N HIS A 359 -23.88 -2.67 7.05
CA HIS A 359 -24.47 -3.27 5.84
C HIS A 359 -24.68 -4.79 6.01
N GLN A 360 -25.37 -5.43 5.07
CA GLN A 360 -25.78 -6.84 5.15
C GLN A 360 -25.18 -7.67 3.99
N PRO A 361 -23.92 -8.12 4.04
CA PRO A 361 -23.29 -8.87 2.94
C PRO A 361 -23.91 -10.28 2.78
N PRO A 362 -23.83 -10.91 1.60
CA PRO A 362 -23.28 -10.42 0.33
C PRO A 362 -24.22 -9.41 -0.35
N ALA A 363 -23.74 -8.74 -1.39
CA ALA A 363 -24.60 -8.01 -2.32
C ALA A 363 -25.19 -9.00 -3.34
N LEU A 364 -26.42 -8.76 -3.78
CA LEU A 364 -27.13 -9.55 -4.77
C LEU A 364 -27.08 -8.85 -6.12
N ASN A 365 -26.95 -9.62 -7.20
CA ASN A 365 -26.84 -9.08 -8.55
C ASN A 365 -28.02 -8.15 -8.89
N ASN A 366 -27.71 -6.97 -9.43
CA ASN A 366 -28.62 -5.88 -9.81
C ASN A 366 -29.40 -5.24 -8.66
N GLU A 367 -29.15 -5.63 -7.41
CA GLU A 367 -29.82 -4.99 -6.28
C GLU A 367 -29.27 -3.59 -6.00
N MET A 368 -30.12 -2.73 -5.44
CA MET A 368 -29.67 -1.46 -4.85
C MET A 368 -29.19 -1.71 -3.42
N TYR A 369 -27.93 -2.11 -3.29
CA TYR A 369 -27.31 -2.49 -2.02
C TYR A 369 -27.05 -1.26 -1.15
N CYS A 370 -27.64 -1.20 0.04
CA CYS A 370 -27.50 -0.07 0.96
C CYS A 370 -26.35 -0.28 1.94
N ILE A 371 -25.45 0.70 2.01
CA ILE A 371 -24.39 0.79 3.02
C ILE A 371 -24.63 2.05 3.85
N SER A 372 -24.93 1.87 5.13
CA SER A 372 -25.09 2.97 6.08
C SER A 372 -23.73 3.36 6.64
N LEU A 373 -23.38 4.63 6.49
CA LEU A 373 -22.15 5.26 6.93
C LEU A 373 -22.46 6.16 8.14
N THR A 374 -21.81 5.88 9.26
CA THR A 374 -21.89 6.70 10.47
C THR A 374 -20.55 7.39 10.70
N ILE A 375 -20.53 8.72 10.60
CA ILE A 375 -19.34 9.56 10.79
C ILE A 375 -19.52 10.30 12.11
N GLN A 376 -18.57 10.15 13.04
CA GLN A 376 -18.58 10.86 14.32
C GLN A 376 -17.28 11.63 14.52
N SER A 377 -17.41 12.92 14.84
CA SER A 377 -16.26 13.78 15.17
C SER A 377 -15.86 13.58 16.63
N GLN A 378 -14.61 13.15 16.86
CA GLN A 378 -13.98 13.09 18.19
C GLN A 378 -12.90 14.19 18.31
N GLU A 379 -12.99 15.20 17.45
CA GLU A 379 -12.11 16.37 17.47
C GLU A 379 -12.50 17.33 18.60
N GLY A 380 -11.51 18.07 19.11
CA GLY A 380 -11.75 19.13 20.10
C GLY A 380 -12.30 20.44 19.49
N GLY A 381 -12.15 20.61 18.17
CA GLY A 381 -12.63 21.77 17.40
C GLY A 381 -13.63 21.35 16.31
N VAL A 382 -14.24 22.34 15.66
CA VAL A 382 -15.19 22.10 14.56
C VAL A 382 -14.42 21.59 13.32
N ALA A 383 -14.80 20.42 12.82
CA ALA A 383 -14.31 19.90 11.55
C ALA A 383 -15.06 20.60 10.41
N ARG A 384 -14.34 21.39 9.62
CA ARG A 384 -14.90 22.21 8.53
C ARG A 384 -14.74 21.53 7.18
N ASP A 385 -15.70 21.79 6.29
CA ASP A 385 -15.69 21.31 4.90
C ASP A 385 -15.52 19.79 4.82
N VAL A 386 -16.33 19.05 5.59
CA VAL A 386 -16.29 17.59 5.59
C VAL A 386 -16.82 17.08 4.26
N LYS A 387 -16.00 16.30 3.56
CA LYS A 387 -16.28 15.72 2.25
C LYS A 387 -16.16 14.21 2.30
N LEU A 388 -17.09 13.53 1.64
CA LEU A 388 -17.09 12.08 1.49
C LEU A 388 -16.82 11.71 0.03
N THR A 389 -15.80 10.89 -0.17
CA THR A 389 -15.58 10.17 -1.42
C THR A 389 -15.94 8.70 -1.20
N ALA A 390 -16.97 8.18 -1.87
CA ALA A 390 -17.50 6.85 -1.64
C ALA A 390 -17.73 6.08 -2.95
N GLY A 391 -17.26 4.83 -3.03
CA GLY A 391 -17.51 3.95 -4.17
C GLY A 391 -16.39 2.95 -4.43
N LEU A 392 -16.27 2.45 -5.66
CA LEU A 392 -15.27 1.44 -6.03
C LEU A 392 -13.86 1.99 -5.84
N LYS A 393 -13.02 1.28 -5.07
CA LYS A 393 -11.64 1.68 -4.82
C LYS A 393 -10.85 1.77 -6.14
N PRO A 394 -10.19 2.90 -6.44
CA PRO A 394 -9.35 3.03 -7.63
C PRO A 394 -8.23 2.00 -7.66
N GLY A 395 -7.88 1.53 -8.86
CA GLY A 395 -6.79 0.55 -9.07
C GLY A 395 -7.23 -0.92 -9.12
N GLN A 396 -8.54 -1.21 -9.10
CA GLN A 396 -9.10 -2.53 -9.41
C GLN A 396 -9.32 -2.72 -10.92
N ASP A 397 -9.76 -3.91 -11.33
CA ASP A 397 -10.02 -4.25 -12.74
C ASP A 397 -10.95 -3.24 -13.42
N ALA A 398 -10.57 -2.80 -14.62
CA ALA A 398 -11.31 -1.77 -15.37
C ALA A 398 -12.76 -2.15 -15.67
N ASN A 399 -13.04 -3.45 -15.85
CA ASN A 399 -14.39 -3.98 -16.09
C ASN A 399 -15.32 -3.79 -14.89
N LEU A 400 -14.78 -3.73 -13.66
CA LEU A 400 -15.58 -3.50 -12.46
C LEU A 400 -16.15 -2.08 -12.43
N GLY A 401 -15.39 -1.10 -12.96
CA GLY A 401 -15.85 0.29 -13.05
C GLY A 401 -17.06 0.49 -13.96
N GLN A 402 -17.25 -0.36 -14.98
CA GLN A 402 -18.42 -0.31 -15.87
C GLN A 402 -19.62 -1.09 -15.34
N THR A 403 -19.40 -2.00 -14.39
CA THR A 403 -20.43 -2.91 -13.85
C THR A 403 -20.85 -2.54 -12.43
N THR A 404 -20.40 -1.40 -11.93
CA THR A 404 -20.65 -0.92 -10.57
C THR A 404 -21.11 0.53 -10.63
N HIS A 405 -22.27 0.80 -10.08
CA HIS A 405 -22.87 2.14 -10.04
C HIS A 405 -23.12 2.54 -8.59
N VAL A 406 -22.78 3.77 -8.24
CA VAL A 406 -22.89 4.28 -6.87
C VAL A 406 -23.73 5.55 -6.86
N THR A 407 -24.69 5.63 -5.94
CA THR A 407 -25.60 6.78 -5.79
C THR A 407 -25.91 7.05 -4.32
N LEU A 408 -26.30 8.28 -4.00
CA LEU A 408 -26.82 8.66 -2.67
C LEU A 408 -28.36 8.61 -2.62
N ASP A 409 -29.01 8.67 -3.79
CA ASP A 409 -30.46 8.66 -3.91
C ASP A 409 -30.94 7.26 -4.28
N CYS A 410 -31.75 6.64 -3.43
CA CYS A 410 -32.35 5.32 -3.64
C CYS A 410 -33.36 5.30 -4.81
N SER A 411 -33.98 6.43 -5.12
CA SER A 411 -35.09 6.56 -6.08
C SER A 411 -34.64 6.78 -7.53
N LYS A 412 -33.37 7.15 -7.75
CA LYS A 412 -32.82 7.25 -9.10
C LYS A 412 -32.45 5.85 -9.57
N VAL A 413 -33.18 5.33 -10.55
CA VAL A 413 -32.74 4.15 -11.29
C VAL A 413 -31.37 4.49 -11.88
N CYS A 414 -30.32 3.80 -11.44
CA CYS A 414 -28.98 4.02 -11.98
C CYS A 414 -28.98 3.63 -13.46
N ASP A 415 -28.94 4.62 -14.34
CA ASP A 415 -28.64 4.45 -15.76
C ASP A 415 -27.18 4.00 -15.94
N ASP A 416 -26.83 3.45 -17.10
CA ASP A 416 -25.47 2.98 -17.44
C ASP A 416 -24.39 4.09 -17.36
N THR A 417 -24.79 5.35 -17.17
CA THR A 417 -23.92 6.53 -17.01
C THR A 417 -23.56 6.84 -15.55
N ALA A 418 -24.15 6.14 -14.59
CA ALA A 418 -23.90 6.37 -13.17
C ALA A 418 -22.45 6.01 -12.78
N PRO A 419 -21.75 6.87 -12.02
CA PRO A 419 -20.34 6.68 -11.72
C PRO A 419 -20.11 5.53 -10.73
N ALA A 420 -18.95 4.86 -10.87
CA ALA A 420 -18.50 3.84 -9.91
C ALA A 420 -17.94 4.43 -8.61
N LEU A 421 -17.63 5.73 -8.59
CA LEU A 421 -17.07 6.47 -7.46
C LEU A 421 -17.68 7.86 -7.41
N LEU A 422 -18.21 8.26 -6.24
CA LEU A 422 -18.70 9.60 -5.99
C LEU A 422 -17.61 10.43 -5.30
N PRO A 423 -16.94 11.38 -6.00
CA PRO A 423 -15.92 12.22 -5.38
C PRO A 423 -16.54 13.39 -4.62
N ASP A 424 -15.91 13.76 -3.51
CA ASP A 424 -16.09 15.04 -2.80
C ASP A 424 -17.54 15.44 -2.49
N VAL A 425 -18.37 14.49 -2.06
CA VAL A 425 -19.75 14.76 -1.61
C VAL A 425 -19.72 15.63 -0.36
N PRO A 426 -20.28 16.85 -0.37
CA PRO A 426 -20.24 17.74 0.78
C PRO A 426 -21.19 17.24 1.88
N LEU A 427 -20.65 17.07 3.08
CA LEU A 427 -21.40 16.68 4.28
C LEU A 427 -21.64 17.85 5.26
N GLY A 428 -20.99 18.99 5.01
CA GLY A 428 -21.08 20.18 5.86
C GLY A 428 -20.02 20.20 6.97
N ASP A 429 -20.28 20.99 8.01
CA ASP A 429 -19.39 21.10 9.17
C ASP A 429 -19.87 20.17 10.30
N LEU A 430 -18.93 19.55 11.02
CA LEU A 430 -19.22 18.68 12.16
C LEU A 430 -18.66 19.26 13.47
N ASN A 431 -19.55 19.48 14.43
CA ASN A 431 -19.18 19.90 15.77
C ASN A 431 -18.54 18.75 16.57
N PRO A 432 -17.73 19.05 17.61
CA PRO A 432 -17.19 18.04 18.53
C PRO A 432 -18.28 17.12 19.08
N GLY A 433 -18.10 15.81 18.95
CA GLY A 433 -19.04 14.78 19.42
C GLY A 433 -20.26 14.53 18.52
N GLN A 434 -20.48 15.37 17.50
CA GLN A 434 -21.61 15.23 16.57
C GLN A 434 -21.45 13.97 15.71
N GLN A 435 -22.56 13.26 15.53
CA GLN A 435 -22.69 12.10 14.66
C GLN A 435 -23.54 12.47 13.43
N LEU A 436 -23.11 12.02 12.26
CA LEU A 436 -23.80 12.16 10.99
C LEU A 436 -23.98 10.79 10.35
N GLU A 437 -25.19 10.50 9.92
CA GLU A 437 -25.52 9.26 9.20
C GLU A 437 -25.83 9.56 7.74
N ARG A 438 -25.25 8.76 6.85
CA ARG A 438 -25.50 8.83 5.41
C ARG A 438 -25.58 7.44 4.82
N CYS A 439 -26.48 7.23 3.88
CA CYS A 439 -26.57 5.97 3.15
C CYS A 439 -25.95 6.13 1.76
N VAL A 440 -25.18 5.14 1.35
CA VAL A 440 -24.64 5.01 -0.01
C VAL A 440 -25.24 3.75 -0.61
N TYR A 441 -25.82 3.87 -1.80
CA TYR A 441 -26.40 2.76 -2.53
C TYR A 441 -25.48 2.34 -3.66
N VAL A 442 -25.31 1.04 -3.82
CA VAL A 442 -24.43 0.43 -4.81
C VAL A 442 -25.20 -0.60 -5.61
N LYS A 443 -25.12 -0.51 -6.94
CA LYS A 443 -25.66 -1.51 -7.87
C LYS A 443 -24.51 -2.23 -8.57
N CYS A 444 -24.45 -3.54 -8.43
CA CYS A 444 -23.44 -4.41 -9.05
C CYS A 444 -24.10 -5.30 -10.11
N VAL A 445 -23.63 -5.22 -11.36
CA VAL A 445 -24.20 -5.95 -12.51
C VAL A 445 -23.50 -7.30 -12.75
N SER A 446 -22.20 -7.39 -12.45
CA SER A 446 -21.46 -8.65 -12.54
C SER A 446 -21.19 -9.26 -11.16
N THR A 447 -21.04 -10.57 -11.09
CA THR A 447 -20.73 -11.29 -9.85
C THR A 447 -19.24 -11.19 -9.49
N GLY A 448 -18.93 -11.39 -8.21
CA GLY A 448 -17.56 -11.42 -7.69
C GLY A 448 -17.26 -10.38 -6.61
N PRO A 449 -16.05 -10.42 -6.03
CA PRO A 449 -15.63 -9.53 -4.96
C PRO A 449 -15.24 -8.14 -5.49
N ARG A 450 -15.65 -7.11 -4.76
CA ARG A 450 -15.29 -5.71 -5.03
C ARG A 450 -14.87 -5.00 -3.75
N VAL A 451 -13.84 -4.18 -3.82
CA VAL A 451 -13.40 -3.34 -2.71
C VAL A 451 -14.00 -1.94 -2.86
N PHE A 452 -14.77 -1.51 -1.87
CA PHE A 452 -15.33 -0.16 -1.79
C PHE A 452 -14.49 0.69 -0.83
N LEU A 453 -14.23 1.93 -1.22
CA LEU A 453 -13.51 2.95 -0.46
C LEU A 453 -14.49 4.02 0.03
N PHE A 454 -14.38 4.36 1.30
CA PHE A 454 -15.05 5.48 1.95
C PHE A 454 -13.98 6.40 2.56
N HIS A 455 -13.69 7.49 1.86
CA HIS A 455 -12.68 8.48 2.22
C HIS A 455 -13.37 9.74 2.74
N VAL A 456 -13.15 10.07 4.00
CA VAL A 456 -13.68 11.28 4.64
C VAL A 456 -12.56 12.29 4.80
N ALA A 457 -12.60 13.39 4.06
CA ALA A 457 -11.65 14.49 4.13
C ALA A 457 -12.26 15.69 4.86
N TYR A 458 -11.47 16.40 5.68
CA TYR A 458 -11.91 17.59 6.41
C TYR A 458 -10.74 18.52 6.75
N SER A 459 -11.07 19.75 7.13
CA SER A 459 -10.12 20.74 7.63
C SER A 459 -10.40 21.10 9.08
N ILE A 460 -9.35 21.37 9.87
CA ILE A 460 -9.49 21.76 11.27
C ILE A 460 -8.45 22.81 11.66
N ASP A 461 -8.92 23.84 12.35
CA ASP A 461 -8.08 24.89 12.92
C ASP A 461 -7.55 24.40 14.27
N THR A 462 -6.22 24.32 14.41
CA THR A 462 -5.55 23.94 15.67
C THR A 462 -4.47 24.97 16.00
N SER A 463 -4.20 25.19 17.28
CA SER A 463 -3.08 26.02 17.72
C SER A 463 -1.96 25.17 18.34
N VAL A 464 -0.74 25.39 17.86
CA VAL A 464 0.48 24.74 18.38
C VAL A 464 1.47 25.85 18.73
N GLU A 465 1.92 25.89 19.99
CA GLU A 465 2.83 26.93 20.51
C GLU A 465 2.39 28.37 20.17
N GLY A 466 1.08 28.64 20.22
CA GLY A 466 0.50 29.97 19.95
C GLY A 466 0.30 30.34 18.48
N ARG A 467 0.68 29.47 17.53
CA ARG A 467 0.42 29.65 16.09
C ARG A 467 -0.82 28.89 15.66
N GLN A 468 -1.70 29.56 14.92
CA GLN A 468 -2.84 28.89 14.28
C GLN A 468 -2.40 28.20 13.00
N ILE A 469 -2.75 26.92 12.88
CA ILE A 469 -2.50 26.08 11.71
C ILE A 469 -3.82 25.44 11.26
N VAL A 470 -4.04 25.41 9.95
CA VAL A 470 -5.21 24.77 9.32
C VAL A 470 -4.81 23.40 8.81
N CYS A 471 -5.10 22.35 9.58
CA CYS A 471 -4.73 20.99 9.23
C CYS A 471 -5.76 20.39 8.26
N LYS A 472 -5.28 19.84 7.14
CA LYS A 472 -6.10 18.98 6.26
C LYS A 472 -5.93 17.53 6.70
N CYS A 473 -7.01 16.92 7.14
CA CYS A 473 -7.04 15.55 7.63
C CYS A 473 -7.92 14.70 6.74
N HIS A 474 -7.64 13.40 6.67
CA HIS A 474 -8.51 12.44 6.02
C HIS A 474 -8.51 11.11 6.75
N LYS A 475 -9.61 10.37 6.63
CA LYS A 475 -9.79 9.04 7.20
C LYS A 475 -10.39 8.12 6.14
N ASP A 476 -9.67 7.02 5.87
CA ASP A 476 -10.08 6.02 4.90
C ASP A 476 -10.62 4.79 5.62
N GLU A 477 -11.76 4.30 5.17
CA GLU A 477 -12.30 2.99 5.49
C GLU A 477 -12.60 2.23 4.21
N THR A 478 -12.24 0.94 4.16
CA THR A 478 -12.48 0.09 2.99
C THR A 478 -13.18 -1.18 3.38
N VAL A 479 -14.13 -1.62 2.57
CA VAL A 479 -14.86 -2.87 2.77
C VAL A 479 -14.86 -3.70 1.49
N THR A 480 -14.69 -5.02 1.63
CA THR A 480 -14.80 -5.96 0.51
C THR A 480 -16.19 -6.57 0.52
N ILE A 481 -16.92 -6.43 -0.58
CA ILE A 481 -18.29 -6.93 -0.73
C ILE A 481 -18.32 -7.90 -1.91
N GLU A 482 -18.80 -9.10 -1.67
CA GLU A 482 -19.03 -10.12 -2.69
C GLU A 482 -20.42 -9.95 -3.30
N THR A 483 -20.50 -9.97 -4.64
CA THR A 483 -21.77 -9.94 -5.38
C THR A 483 -22.13 -11.33 -5.89
N VAL A 484 -23.30 -11.84 -5.50
CA VAL A 484 -23.79 -13.18 -5.84
C VAL A 484 -25.12 -13.13 -6.61
N VAL A 485 -25.44 -14.20 -7.35
CA VAL A 485 -26.74 -14.32 -8.01
C VAL A 485 -27.81 -14.66 -6.96
N PRO A 486 -28.97 -13.96 -6.93
CA PRO A 486 -29.98 -14.16 -5.89
C PRO A 486 -30.77 -15.47 -6.01
N PHE A 487 -30.96 -15.97 -7.24
CA PHE A 487 -31.79 -17.13 -7.52
C PHE A 487 -31.13 -18.09 -8.51
N GLU A 488 -31.32 -19.38 -8.26
CA GLU A 488 -31.12 -20.43 -9.25
C GLU A 488 -32.50 -20.85 -9.77
N VAL A 489 -32.75 -20.63 -11.06
CA VAL A 489 -34.06 -20.89 -11.68
C VAL A 489 -33.96 -22.09 -12.60
N SER A 490 -34.70 -23.15 -12.27
CA SER A 490 -34.80 -24.35 -13.11
C SER A 490 -36.13 -24.38 -13.85
N VAL A 491 -36.10 -24.76 -15.12
CA VAL A 491 -37.26 -24.74 -16.00
C VAL A 491 -37.48 -26.13 -16.59
N LYS A 492 -38.69 -26.65 -16.47
CA LYS A 492 -39.07 -27.99 -16.97
C LYS A 492 -40.34 -27.90 -17.81
N PHE A 493 -40.32 -28.55 -18.96
CA PHE A 493 -41.52 -28.78 -19.76
C PHE A 493 -42.10 -30.13 -19.38
N VAL A 494 -43.37 -30.16 -18.99
CA VAL A 494 -44.07 -31.39 -18.62
C VAL A 494 -45.41 -31.47 -19.34
N SER A 495 -45.90 -32.70 -19.52
CA SER A 495 -47.23 -32.93 -20.05
C SER A 495 -48.30 -32.47 -19.05
N THR A 496 -49.56 -32.43 -19.48
CA THR A 496 -50.69 -32.21 -18.55
C THR A 496 -50.81 -33.29 -17.47
N LYS A 497 -50.03 -34.38 -17.57
CA LYS A 497 -49.90 -35.45 -16.56
C LYS A 497 -48.63 -35.33 -15.71
N PHE A 498 -47.90 -34.21 -15.80
CA PHE A 498 -46.62 -33.97 -15.10
C PHE A 498 -45.48 -34.91 -15.51
N GLU A 499 -45.54 -35.48 -16.71
CA GLU A 499 -44.44 -36.28 -17.27
C GLU A 499 -43.48 -35.38 -18.05
N PRO A 500 -42.15 -35.53 -17.93
CA PRO A 500 -41.19 -34.67 -18.63
C PRO A 500 -41.30 -34.77 -20.16
N LEU A 501 -41.22 -33.63 -20.83
CA LEU A 501 -41.29 -33.51 -22.28
C LEU A 501 -39.96 -33.02 -22.87
N GLU A 502 -39.32 -33.85 -23.69
CA GLU A 502 -38.19 -33.40 -24.54
C GLU A 502 -38.67 -32.68 -25.80
N ARG A 503 -39.88 -33.01 -26.26
CA ARG A 503 -40.51 -32.44 -27.45
C ARG A 503 -41.95 -32.07 -27.13
N VAL A 504 -42.39 -30.93 -27.64
CA VAL A 504 -43.75 -30.42 -27.45
C VAL A 504 -44.52 -30.61 -28.74
N ALA A 505 -45.71 -31.20 -28.62
CA ALA A 505 -46.59 -31.36 -29.77
C ALA A 505 -47.29 -30.03 -30.11
N VAL A 506 -47.31 -29.69 -31.39
CA VAL A 506 -47.94 -28.46 -31.89
C VAL A 506 -49.44 -28.46 -31.55
N ASP A 507 -49.94 -27.34 -31.03
CA ASP A 507 -51.35 -27.07 -30.65
C ASP A 507 -51.91 -27.98 -29.54
N ILE A 508 -51.06 -28.76 -28.88
CA ILE A 508 -51.44 -29.56 -27.72
C ILE A 508 -50.97 -28.81 -26.46
N PRO A 509 -51.82 -28.67 -25.43
CA PRO A 509 -51.43 -28.01 -24.20
C PRO A 509 -50.36 -28.81 -23.45
N PHE A 510 -49.39 -28.09 -22.90
CA PHE A 510 -48.34 -28.59 -22.03
C PHE A 510 -48.11 -27.62 -20.87
N LEU A 511 -47.39 -28.06 -19.85
CA LEU A 511 -47.11 -27.25 -18.67
C LEU A 511 -45.63 -26.82 -18.68
N LEU A 512 -45.41 -25.55 -18.39
CA LEU A 512 -44.11 -24.97 -18.07
C LEU A 512 -44.02 -24.85 -16.55
N MET A 513 -43.11 -25.61 -15.94
CA MET A 513 -42.80 -25.48 -14.52
C MET A 513 -41.51 -24.69 -14.34
N THR A 514 -41.56 -23.68 -13.46
CA THR A 514 -40.40 -22.86 -13.07
C THR A 514 -40.18 -22.99 -11.57
N ASP A 515 -39.06 -23.60 -11.19
CA ASP A 515 -38.64 -23.73 -9.79
C ASP A 515 -37.58 -22.66 -9.50
N ILE A 516 -37.86 -21.77 -8.54
CA ILE A 516 -36.99 -20.67 -8.09
C ILE A 516 -36.39 -21.06 -6.75
N LEU A 517 -35.10 -21.40 -6.73
CA LEU A 517 -34.34 -21.66 -5.52
C LEU A 517 -33.64 -20.38 -5.08
N SER A 518 -33.81 -19.99 -3.81
CA SER A 518 -33.13 -18.82 -3.24
C SER A 518 -31.71 -19.18 -2.80
N SER A 519 -30.72 -18.52 -3.40
CA SER A 519 -29.30 -18.64 -3.01
C SER A 519 -28.86 -17.52 -2.06
N SER A 520 -29.78 -16.61 -1.68
CA SER A 520 -29.50 -15.50 -0.78
C SER A 520 -29.54 -15.96 0.68
N PRO A 521 -28.58 -15.55 1.54
CA PRO A 521 -28.65 -15.80 2.98
C PRO A 521 -29.70 -14.93 3.68
N TRP A 522 -30.25 -13.94 2.98
CA TRP A 522 -31.26 -13.02 3.49
C TRP A 522 -32.64 -13.31 2.88
N PRO A 523 -33.75 -13.17 3.64
CA PRO A 523 -35.09 -13.39 3.13
C PRO A 523 -35.45 -12.42 1.99
N LEU A 524 -35.91 -12.97 0.87
CA LEU A 524 -36.31 -12.23 -0.33
C LEU A 524 -37.82 -12.24 -0.48
N LEU A 525 -38.41 -11.06 -0.68
CA LEU A 525 -39.82 -10.89 -1.03
C LEU A 525 -39.96 -10.89 -2.54
N LEU A 526 -40.69 -11.88 -3.08
CA LEU A 526 -41.13 -11.92 -4.46
C LEU A 526 -42.40 -11.06 -4.59
N ALA A 527 -42.29 -9.91 -5.25
CA ALA A 527 -43.43 -9.02 -5.44
C ALA A 527 -44.34 -9.52 -6.57
N SER A 528 -43.75 -9.98 -7.68
CA SER A 528 -44.49 -10.59 -8.79
C SER A 528 -43.56 -11.39 -9.69
N SER A 529 -44.11 -12.37 -10.39
CA SER A 529 -43.52 -13.03 -11.55
C SER A 529 -44.31 -12.71 -12.81
N SER A 530 -43.64 -12.72 -13.97
CA SER A 530 -44.33 -12.61 -15.26
C SER A 530 -43.60 -13.38 -16.34
N LEU A 531 -44.35 -13.86 -17.33
CA LEU A 531 -43.84 -14.64 -18.45
C LEU A 531 -43.98 -13.82 -19.74
N GLN A 532 -42.86 -13.52 -20.38
CA GLN A 532 -42.82 -12.86 -21.68
C GLN A 532 -42.60 -13.92 -22.77
N LEU A 533 -43.71 -14.40 -23.36
CA LEU A 533 -43.68 -15.41 -24.41
C LEU A 533 -43.44 -14.78 -25.78
N LEU A 534 -42.66 -15.47 -26.62
CA LEU A 534 -42.41 -15.04 -28.01
C LEU A 534 -43.31 -15.77 -29.00
N THR A 535 -43.34 -17.10 -28.94
CA THR A 535 -44.05 -17.92 -29.93
C THR A 535 -45.18 -18.76 -29.33
N MET A 536 -45.15 -19.00 -28.02
CA MET A 536 -46.19 -19.78 -27.32
C MET A 536 -47.37 -18.89 -26.95
N THR A 537 -48.57 -19.47 -26.93
CA THR A 537 -49.79 -18.85 -26.41
C THR A 537 -50.20 -19.49 -25.09
N THR A 538 -50.88 -18.73 -24.24
CA THR A 538 -51.41 -19.23 -22.97
C THR A 538 -52.82 -19.77 -23.18
N ASN A 539 -53.17 -20.87 -22.51
CA ASN A 539 -54.56 -21.34 -22.49
C ASN A 539 -55.43 -20.58 -21.48
N THR A 540 -54.81 -19.80 -20.59
CA THR A 540 -55.46 -18.95 -19.59
C THR A 540 -55.53 -17.51 -20.07
N ALA A 541 -56.68 -16.85 -19.84
CA ALA A 541 -56.94 -15.49 -20.33
C ALA A 541 -56.10 -14.41 -19.64
N GLN A 542 -55.62 -14.66 -18.41
CA GLN A 542 -54.72 -13.78 -17.66
C GLN A 542 -53.68 -14.63 -16.92
N LEU A 543 -52.39 -14.34 -17.14
CA LEU A 543 -51.30 -14.96 -16.40
C LEU A 543 -51.09 -14.15 -15.11
N GLN A 544 -51.65 -14.63 -13.99
CA GLN A 544 -51.39 -14.05 -12.68
C GLN A 544 -50.16 -14.69 -12.06
N SER A 545 -49.35 -13.87 -11.37
CA SER A 545 -48.22 -14.33 -10.56
C SER A 545 -48.73 -15.23 -9.44
N GLN A 546 -48.33 -16.49 -9.41
CA GLN A 546 -48.67 -17.44 -8.33
C GLN A 546 -47.79 -17.18 -7.10
N LEU A 547 -46.63 -16.56 -7.29
CA LEU A 547 -45.66 -16.20 -6.25
C LEU A 547 -45.80 -14.76 -5.73
N GLN A 548 -46.97 -14.15 -5.90
CA GLN A 548 -47.20 -12.79 -5.40
C GLN A 548 -47.06 -12.75 -3.87
N GLU A 549 -46.21 -11.85 -3.38
CA GLU A 549 -45.91 -11.61 -1.96
C GLU A 549 -45.34 -12.82 -1.19
N VAL A 550 -44.77 -13.80 -1.91
CA VAL A 550 -44.08 -14.93 -1.29
C VAL A 550 -42.71 -14.48 -0.76
N VAL A 551 -42.36 -14.91 0.45
CA VAL A 551 -41.03 -14.70 1.02
C VAL A 551 -40.25 -16.00 0.95
N LEU A 552 -39.11 -15.98 0.27
CA LEU A 552 -38.16 -17.08 0.22
C LEU A 552 -37.02 -16.86 1.22
N GLN A 553 -36.79 -17.84 2.08
CA GLN A 553 -35.58 -17.95 2.90
C GLN A 553 -34.44 -18.61 2.11
N THR A 554 -33.26 -18.69 2.71
CA THR A 554 -32.12 -19.43 2.17
C THR A 554 -32.50 -20.88 1.90
N ASP A 555 -32.16 -21.39 0.72
CA ASP A 555 -32.40 -22.77 0.26
C ASP A 555 -33.88 -23.18 0.16
N GLU A 556 -34.82 -22.23 0.27
CA GLU A 556 -36.23 -22.46 -0.03
C GLU A 556 -36.49 -22.37 -1.55
N CYS A 557 -37.43 -23.18 -2.01
CA CYS A 557 -37.83 -23.26 -3.42
C CYS A 557 -39.30 -22.87 -3.59
N ALA A 558 -39.56 -21.97 -4.52
CA ALA A 558 -40.91 -21.61 -4.97
C ALA A 558 -41.13 -22.09 -6.40
N SER A 559 -42.23 -22.80 -6.65
CA SER A 559 -42.56 -23.34 -7.96
C SER A 559 -43.80 -22.67 -8.55
N GLU A 560 -43.74 -22.30 -9.83
CA GLU A 560 -44.91 -21.89 -10.62
C GLU A 560 -45.16 -22.85 -11.78
N CYS A 561 -46.42 -22.92 -12.20
CA CYS A 561 -46.84 -23.75 -13.31
C CYS A 561 -47.73 -22.98 -14.28
N PHE A 562 -47.34 -22.91 -15.55
CA PHE A 562 -48.08 -22.23 -16.62
C PHE A 562 -48.53 -23.23 -17.69
N CYS A 563 -49.81 -23.20 -18.08
CA CYS A 563 -50.34 -24.02 -19.17
C CYS A 563 -50.19 -23.28 -20.51
N LEU A 564 -49.31 -23.80 -21.36
CA LEU A 564 -48.91 -23.21 -22.63
C LEU A 564 -49.35 -24.09 -23.80
N ARG A 565 -49.45 -23.47 -24.98
CA ARG A 565 -49.75 -24.12 -26.25
C ARG A 565 -48.94 -23.46 -27.36
N CYS A 566 -48.35 -24.26 -28.24
CA CYS A 566 -47.69 -23.75 -29.44
C CYS A 566 -48.70 -23.68 -30.60
N PRO A 567 -49.00 -22.52 -31.18
CA PRO A 567 -49.83 -22.46 -32.38
C PRO A 567 -49.13 -23.13 -33.59
N PRO A 568 -49.87 -23.56 -34.62
CA PRO A 568 -49.29 -24.09 -35.84
C PRO A 568 -48.45 -23.01 -36.55
N LEU A 569 -47.18 -23.33 -36.81
CA LEU A 569 -46.23 -22.40 -37.44
C LEU A 569 -46.24 -22.57 -38.95
N THR A 570 -46.11 -21.46 -39.67
CA THR A 570 -45.98 -21.41 -41.14
C THR A 570 -44.58 -21.77 -41.63
N ASN A 571 -43.58 -21.71 -40.74
CA ASN A 571 -42.18 -21.96 -41.05
C ASN A 571 -41.78 -23.39 -40.68
N SER A 572 -40.90 -24.00 -41.47
CA SER A 572 -40.43 -25.39 -41.31
C SER A 572 -39.43 -25.61 -40.15
N SER A 573 -39.28 -24.65 -39.23
CA SER A 573 -38.34 -24.76 -38.11
C SER A 573 -38.88 -25.69 -37.04
N THR A 574 -38.11 -26.72 -36.68
CA THR A 574 -38.45 -27.69 -35.64
C THR A 574 -38.13 -27.21 -34.23
N THR A 575 -37.48 -26.05 -34.06
CA THR A 575 -37.09 -25.50 -32.75
C THR A 575 -37.53 -24.06 -32.61
N VAL A 576 -38.07 -23.70 -31.45
CA VAL A 576 -38.71 -22.41 -31.22
C VAL A 576 -38.27 -21.81 -29.88
N ALA A 577 -38.09 -20.50 -29.85
CA ALA A 577 -37.79 -19.75 -28.64
C ALA A 577 -39.04 -19.56 -27.78
N THR A 578 -38.97 -19.95 -26.51
CA THR A 578 -40.10 -19.84 -25.58
C THR A 578 -40.32 -18.39 -25.14
N GLY A 579 -39.25 -17.69 -24.77
CA GLY A 579 -39.29 -16.31 -24.28
C GLY A 579 -38.44 -16.10 -23.04
N GLN A 580 -38.92 -15.26 -22.10
CA GLN A 580 -38.23 -14.95 -20.84
C GLN A 580 -39.19 -15.03 -19.65
N TYR A 581 -38.64 -15.38 -18.50
CA TYR A 581 -39.31 -15.38 -17.20
C TYR A 581 -38.73 -14.26 -16.34
N LEU A 582 -39.58 -13.35 -15.89
CA LEU A 582 -39.21 -12.15 -15.14
C LEU A 582 -39.66 -12.28 -13.68
N ILE A 583 -38.73 -12.06 -12.76
CA ILE A 583 -38.98 -12.10 -11.32
C ILE A 583 -38.74 -10.71 -10.76
N SER A 584 -39.75 -10.10 -10.17
CA SER A 584 -39.66 -8.80 -9.47
C SER A 584 -39.57 -9.04 -7.97
N TRP A 585 -38.49 -8.59 -7.34
CA TRP A 585 -38.17 -8.93 -5.95
C TRP A 585 -37.43 -7.80 -5.22
N ARG A 586 -37.35 -7.93 -3.89
CA ARG A 586 -36.51 -7.09 -3.02
C ARG A 586 -36.19 -7.83 -1.72
N ARG A 587 -35.21 -7.34 -0.95
CA ARG A 587 -34.97 -7.86 0.41
C ARG A 587 -36.17 -7.54 1.31
N LYS A 588 -36.52 -8.45 2.21
CA LYS A 588 -37.58 -8.21 3.21
C LYS A 588 -37.21 -7.11 4.21
N SER A 589 -35.92 -6.91 4.48
CA SER A 589 -35.40 -5.86 5.35
C SER A 589 -35.46 -4.46 4.74
N SER A 590 -35.65 -4.35 3.42
CA SER A 590 -35.77 -3.07 2.73
C SER A 590 -37.15 -2.44 2.99
N GLY A 591 -37.19 -1.12 3.17
CA GLY A 591 -38.43 -0.38 3.38
C GLY A 591 -39.40 -0.49 2.21
N ALA A 592 -40.68 -0.20 2.45
CA ALA A 592 -41.74 -0.30 1.43
C ALA A 592 -41.47 0.56 0.18
N ASP A 593 -40.71 1.64 0.32
CA ASP A 593 -40.34 2.59 -0.75
C ASP A 593 -39.06 2.18 -1.53
N SER A 594 -38.45 1.04 -1.20
CA SER A 594 -37.29 0.53 -1.94
C SER A 594 -37.69 0.06 -3.36
N PRO A 595 -36.85 0.32 -4.38
CA PRO A 595 -37.15 -0.06 -5.76
C PRO A 595 -37.20 -1.59 -5.88
N LEU A 596 -38.16 -2.08 -6.68
CA LEU A 596 -38.24 -3.48 -7.05
C LEU A 596 -37.18 -3.80 -8.10
N ILE A 597 -36.44 -4.87 -7.89
CA ILE A 597 -35.40 -5.36 -8.78
C ILE A 597 -36.00 -6.44 -9.66
N GLN A 598 -35.70 -6.40 -10.96
CA GLN A 598 -36.19 -7.40 -11.90
C GLN A 598 -35.04 -8.29 -12.37
N THR A 599 -35.16 -9.59 -12.12
CA THR A 599 -34.25 -10.62 -12.65
C THR A 599 -34.92 -11.29 -13.84
N ALA A 600 -34.27 -11.26 -15.01
CA ALA A 600 -34.74 -11.90 -16.22
C ALA A 600 -34.01 -13.23 -16.46
N VAL A 601 -34.77 -14.30 -16.65
CA VAL A 601 -34.26 -15.64 -16.95
C VAL A 601 -34.71 -16.04 -18.35
N ALA A 602 -33.75 -16.35 -19.22
CA ALA A 602 -34.05 -16.82 -20.57
C ALA A 602 -34.63 -18.24 -20.50
N LEU A 603 -35.77 -18.45 -21.15
CA LEU A 603 -36.41 -19.76 -21.21
C LEU A 603 -35.73 -20.63 -22.28
N PRO A 604 -35.59 -21.94 -22.05
CA PRO A 604 -35.01 -22.86 -23.03
C PRO A 604 -35.83 -22.92 -24.32
N HIS A 605 -35.14 -23.23 -25.42
CA HIS A 605 -35.77 -23.50 -26.70
C HIS A 605 -36.47 -24.86 -26.66
N VAL A 606 -37.61 -24.95 -27.35
CA VAL A 606 -38.43 -26.16 -27.39
C VAL A 606 -38.37 -26.78 -28.77
N ILE A 607 -38.22 -28.10 -28.81
CA ILE A 607 -38.31 -28.88 -30.06
C ILE A 607 -39.78 -29.23 -30.29
N LEU A 608 -40.29 -28.90 -31.47
CA LEU A 608 -41.66 -29.16 -31.87
C LEU A 608 -41.80 -30.52 -32.53
N GLU A 609 -42.91 -31.19 -32.22
CA GLU A 609 -43.33 -32.44 -32.83
C GLU A 609 -44.69 -32.25 -33.52
N SER A 610 -44.77 -32.65 -34.79
CA SER A 610 -46.06 -32.73 -35.48
C SER A 610 -46.70 -34.08 -35.20
N VAL A 611 -47.91 -34.06 -34.64
CA VAL A 611 -48.67 -35.26 -34.32
C VAL A 611 -49.84 -35.37 -35.31
N PRO A 612 -49.90 -36.43 -36.15
CA PRO A 612 -50.91 -36.54 -37.19
C PRO A 612 -52.32 -36.83 -36.65
N LEU A 613 -52.41 -37.55 -35.52
CA LEU A 613 -53.66 -37.80 -34.80
C LEU A 613 -53.54 -37.32 -33.36
N TYR A 614 -54.43 -36.45 -32.92
CA TYR A 614 -54.55 -36.15 -31.49
C TYR A 614 -55.64 -37.03 -30.88
N ILE A 615 -55.30 -37.72 -29.79
CA ILE A 615 -56.23 -38.63 -29.12
C ILE A 615 -56.32 -38.25 -27.65
N HIS A 616 -57.53 -38.04 -27.15
CA HIS A 616 -57.78 -37.85 -25.72
C HIS A 616 -58.96 -38.71 -25.27
N ALA A 617 -59.08 -38.92 -23.96
CA ALA A 617 -60.13 -39.76 -23.38
C ALA A 617 -60.86 -39.01 -22.26
N ASP A 618 -62.18 -38.96 -22.35
CA ASP A 618 -63.05 -38.56 -21.25
C ASP A 618 -63.19 -39.75 -20.31
N LEU A 619 -62.47 -39.68 -19.19
CA LEU A 619 -62.47 -40.68 -18.14
C LEU A 619 -63.07 -40.09 -16.85
N PRO A 620 -63.99 -40.79 -16.17
CA PRO A 620 -64.43 -40.40 -14.84
C PRO A 620 -63.26 -40.36 -13.82
N SER A 621 -63.40 -39.56 -12.77
CA SER A 621 -62.34 -39.37 -11.76
C SER A 621 -61.98 -40.63 -10.96
N PHE A 622 -62.91 -41.59 -10.85
CA PHE A 622 -62.69 -42.90 -10.26
C PHE A 622 -63.69 -43.92 -10.81
N GLY A 623 -63.32 -45.20 -10.75
CA GLY A 623 -64.24 -46.32 -10.96
C GLY A 623 -64.71 -46.93 -9.64
N ARG A 624 -65.71 -47.81 -9.69
CA ARG A 624 -66.13 -48.66 -8.57
C ARG A 624 -66.22 -50.12 -9.03
N VAL A 625 -65.82 -51.04 -8.16
CA VAL A 625 -65.89 -52.47 -8.46
C VAL A 625 -67.33 -52.85 -8.78
N ARG A 626 -67.52 -53.59 -9.89
CA ARG A 626 -68.81 -54.08 -10.39
C ARG A 626 -69.81 -53.00 -10.86
N GLU A 627 -69.37 -51.77 -11.11
CA GLU A 627 -70.17 -50.70 -11.72
C GLU A 627 -69.65 -50.34 -13.12
N SER A 628 -70.54 -49.91 -14.02
CA SER A 628 -70.15 -49.53 -15.39
C SER A 628 -69.39 -48.20 -15.40
N LEU A 629 -68.18 -48.20 -15.95
CA LEU A 629 -67.30 -47.05 -16.18
C LEU A 629 -67.27 -46.71 -17.68
N SER A 630 -68.00 -45.68 -18.09
CA SER A 630 -68.02 -45.25 -19.49
C SER A 630 -66.80 -44.39 -19.81
N VAL A 631 -66.09 -44.72 -20.90
CA VAL A 631 -64.90 -44.02 -21.39
C VAL A 631 -65.11 -43.66 -22.85
N ARG A 632 -65.01 -42.36 -23.16
CA ARG A 632 -65.12 -41.86 -24.52
C ARG A 632 -63.75 -41.45 -25.03
N TYR A 633 -63.29 -42.12 -26.08
CA TYR A 633 -62.08 -41.73 -26.80
C TYR A 633 -62.43 -40.81 -27.95
N HIS A 634 -61.70 -39.73 -28.07
CA HIS A 634 -61.82 -38.71 -29.10
C HIS A 634 -60.57 -38.76 -29.95
N ILE A 635 -60.73 -38.91 -31.27
CA ILE A 635 -59.63 -39.10 -32.21
C ILE A 635 -59.76 -38.04 -33.29
N GLU A 636 -58.91 -37.03 -33.22
CA GLU A 636 -58.90 -35.90 -34.14
C GLU A 636 -57.83 -36.12 -35.22
N ASN A 637 -58.24 -36.05 -36.49
CA ASN A 637 -57.30 -36.04 -37.61
C ASN A 637 -56.80 -34.62 -37.86
N ARG A 638 -55.52 -34.39 -37.55
CA ARG A 638 -54.87 -33.08 -37.65
C ARG A 638 -54.07 -32.90 -38.93
N THR A 639 -54.19 -33.84 -39.86
CA THR A 639 -53.55 -33.77 -41.17
C THR A 639 -54.50 -33.25 -42.24
N ALA A 640 -53.94 -32.71 -43.33
CA ALA A 640 -54.73 -32.29 -44.50
C ALA A 640 -55.23 -33.47 -45.36
N LEU A 641 -54.92 -34.72 -44.98
CA LEU A 641 -55.27 -35.94 -45.72
C LEU A 641 -56.24 -36.80 -44.91
N VAL A 642 -57.07 -37.57 -45.59
CA VAL A 642 -57.92 -38.58 -44.93
C VAL A 642 -57.01 -39.64 -44.31
N GLN A 643 -57.09 -39.82 -43.00
CA GLN A 643 -56.31 -40.83 -42.28
C GLN A 643 -57.12 -42.11 -42.12
N GLU A 644 -56.49 -43.23 -42.45
CA GLU A 644 -57.02 -44.56 -42.18
C GLU A 644 -56.45 -45.01 -40.84
N VAL A 645 -57.33 -45.34 -39.90
CA VAL A 645 -56.99 -45.63 -38.51
C VAL A 645 -57.45 -47.04 -38.17
N GLU A 646 -56.52 -47.88 -37.74
CA GLU A 646 -56.79 -49.20 -37.21
C GLU A 646 -56.62 -49.17 -35.69
N MET A 647 -57.69 -49.50 -34.98
CA MET A 647 -57.74 -49.49 -33.53
C MET A 647 -57.99 -50.90 -33.00
N ALA A 648 -57.28 -51.28 -31.94
CA ALA A 648 -57.51 -52.53 -31.23
C ALA A 648 -57.42 -52.30 -29.72
N VAL A 649 -58.36 -52.86 -28.96
CA VAL A 649 -58.34 -52.82 -27.49
C VAL A 649 -57.73 -54.12 -26.97
N GLU A 650 -56.63 -54.01 -26.23
CA GLU A 650 -56.05 -55.13 -25.51
C GLU A 650 -56.81 -55.38 -24.20
N PRO A 651 -57.08 -56.65 -23.85
CA PRO A 651 -57.77 -57.00 -22.62
C PRO A 651 -56.91 -56.62 -21.39
N SER A 652 -57.57 -56.29 -20.29
CA SER A 652 -56.96 -56.07 -18.97
C SER A 652 -57.62 -57.00 -17.96
N ASP A 653 -56.84 -57.69 -17.13
CA ASP A 653 -57.37 -58.62 -16.12
C ASP A 653 -58.25 -57.91 -15.07
N ALA A 654 -58.05 -56.60 -14.90
CA ALA A 654 -58.80 -55.79 -13.94
C ALA A 654 -60.16 -55.28 -14.48
N PHE A 655 -60.43 -55.41 -15.79
CA PHE A 655 -61.64 -54.85 -16.42
C PHE A 655 -62.23 -55.78 -17.47
N MET A 656 -63.53 -56.04 -17.39
CA MET A 656 -64.29 -56.45 -18.58
C MET A 656 -64.66 -55.20 -19.39
N PHE A 657 -64.87 -55.34 -20.69
CA PHE A 657 -65.28 -54.20 -21.52
C PHE A 657 -66.34 -54.57 -22.54
N SER A 658 -67.17 -53.58 -22.90
CA SER A 658 -68.14 -53.64 -23.99
C SER A 658 -67.83 -52.53 -24.99
N GLY A 659 -67.59 -52.92 -26.25
CA GLY A 659 -67.20 -52.03 -27.35
C GLY A 659 -66.58 -52.81 -28.52
N LEU A 660 -66.19 -52.10 -29.58
CA LEU A 660 -65.53 -52.72 -30.73
C LEU A 660 -64.10 -53.13 -30.37
N LYS A 661 -63.83 -54.43 -30.23
CA LYS A 661 -62.50 -54.94 -29.88
C LYS A 661 -61.44 -54.57 -30.92
N GLN A 662 -61.79 -54.60 -32.20
CA GLN A 662 -60.95 -54.16 -33.31
C GLN A 662 -61.81 -53.46 -34.35
N VAL A 663 -61.37 -52.30 -34.81
CA VAL A 663 -62.09 -51.49 -35.81
C VAL A 663 -61.11 -50.79 -36.75
N ARG A 664 -61.47 -50.72 -38.03
CA ARG A 664 -60.78 -49.93 -39.04
C ARG A 664 -61.74 -48.87 -39.57
N LEU A 665 -61.34 -47.61 -39.48
CA LEU A 665 -62.17 -46.47 -39.85
C LEU A 665 -61.34 -45.40 -40.58
N ARG A 666 -62.02 -44.47 -41.26
CA ARG A 666 -61.40 -43.35 -41.97
C ARG A 666 -61.86 -42.04 -41.34
N ILE A 667 -60.93 -41.19 -40.95
CA ILE A 667 -61.19 -39.89 -40.35
C ILE A 667 -60.85 -38.81 -41.37
N LEU A 668 -61.81 -37.93 -41.69
CA LEU A 668 -61.62 -36.84 -42.64
C LEU A 668 -60.64 -35.78 -42.08
N PRO A 669 -59.95 -35.01 -42.94
CA PRO A 669 -59.07 -33.92 -42.51
C PRO A 669 -59.79 -32.96 -41.56
N GLY A 670 -59.18 -32.64 -40.41
CA GLY A 670 -59.71 -31.71 -39.42
C GLY A 670 -60.98 -32.19 -38.69
N SER A 671 -61.41 -33.43 -38.90
CA SER A 671 -62.59 -34.00 -38.22
C SER A 671 -62.18 -34.84 -37.01
N GLU A 672 -63.10 -34.94 -36.04
CA GLU A 672 -62.98 -35.78 -34.86
C GLU A 672 -63.92 -36.99 -34.96
N GLN A 673 -63.41 -38.16 -34.60
CA GLN A 673 -64.19 -39.38 -34.45
C GLN A 673 -64.23 -39.79 -32.98
N GLN A 674 -65.44 -40.03 -32.48
CA GLN A 674 -65.66 -40.46 -31.08
C GLN A 674 -65.94 -41.95 -31.00
N MET A 675 -65.34 -42.62 -30.03
CA MET A 675 -65.51 -44.05 -29.74
C MET A 675 -65.85 -44.25 -28.26
N LEU A 676 -66.98 -44.90 -27.98
CA LEU A 676 -67.46 -45.15 -26.62
C LEU A 676 -67.16 -46.59 -26.20
N TYR A 677 -66.49 -46.77 -25.06
CA TYR A 677 -66.26 -48.07 -24.43
C TYR A 677 -66.82 -48.06 -23.01
N ASN A 678 -67.56 -49.10 -22.65
CA ASN A 678 -68.04 -49.28 -21.28
C ASN A 678 -67.17 -50.33 -20.59
N TYR A 679 -66.33 -49.89 -19.66
CA TYR A 679 -65.50 -50.74 -18.82
C TYR A 679 -66.24 -51.18 -17.56
N TYR A 680 -65.93 -52.38 -17.07
CA TYR A 680 -66.53 -52.98 -15.89
C TYR A 680 -65.40 -53.45 -14.95
N PRO A 681 -65.06 -52.67 -13.92
CA PRO A 681 -63.94 -52.95 -13.04
C PRO A 681 -64.19 -54.18 -12.16
N LEU A 682 -63.24 -55.11 -12.14
CA LEU A 682 -63.29 -56.35 -11.35
C LEU A 682 -62.48 -56.26 -10.04
N MET A 683 -61.46 -55.41 -10.01
CA MET A 683 -60.50 -55.29 -8.90
C MET A 683 -60.48 -53.86 -8.36
N ALA A 684 -60.32 -53.71 -7.03
CA ALA A 684 -60.15 -52.40 -6.38
C ALA A 684 -58.67 -51.94 -6.39
N GLY A 685 -58.43 -50.65 -6.15
CA GLY A 685 -57.09 -50.04 -6.13
C GLY A 685 -56.74 -49.31 -7.43
N TYR A 686 -55.47 -48.94 -7.61
CA TYR A 686 -54.99 -48.35 -8.85
C TYR A 686 -54.84 -49.43 -9.93
N GLN A 687 -55.78 -49.46 -10.87
CA GLN A 687 -55.87 -50.50 -11.90
C GLN A 687 -55.50 -49.96 -13.27
N THR A 688 -54.88 -50.81 -14.10
CA THR A 688 -54.51 -50.50 -15.48
C THR A 688 -55.72 -50.63 -16.41
N LEU A 689 -56.04 -49.54 -17.11
CA LEU A 689 -57.13 -49.53 -18.09
C LEU A 689 -56.80 -50.44 -19.28
N PRO A 690 -57.80 -51.03 -19.95
CA PRO A 690 -57.61 -51.73 -21.23
C PRO A 690 -56.86 -50.84 -22.23
N GLN A 691 -55.79 -51.36 -22.84
CA GLN A 691 -54.91 -50.55 -23.67
C GLN A 691 -55.49 -50.37 -25.07
N LEU A 692 -55.63 -49.12 -25.51
CA LEU A 692 -56.07 -48.80 -26.86
C LEU A 692 -54.86 -48.64 -27.78
N ASN A 693 -54.68 -49.61 -28.68
CA ASN A 693 -53.65 -49.59 -29.71
C ASN A 693 -54.19 -48.94 -30.97
N ILE A 694 -53.48 -47.92 -31.45
CA ILE A 694 -53.86 -47.16 -32.64
C ILE A 694 -52.69 -47.23 -33.60
N SER A 695 -52.97 -47.69 -34.82
CA SER A 695 -52.01 -47.77 -35.91
C SER A 695 -52.52 -47.01 -37.14
N LEU A 696 -51.58 -46.40 -37.85
CA LEU A 696 -51.82 -45.59 -39.04
C LEU A 696 -51.19 -46.29 -40.25
N PRO A 697 -51.93 -47.14 -40.99
CA PRO A 697 -51.37 -47.93 -42.08
C PRO A 697 -50.73 -47.10 -43.20
N ARG A 698 -51.16 -45.83 -43.34
CA ARG A 698 -50.68 -44.89 -44.36
C ARG A 698 -49.57 -43.96 -43.88
N CYS A 699 -49.20 -43.99 -42.61
CA CYS A 699 -48.22 -43.09 -42.02
C CYS A 699 -47.18 -43.89 -41.19
N LEU A 700 -46.23 -44.50 -41.91
CA LEU A 700 -45.20 -45.39 -41.35
C LEU A 700 -44.21 -44.68 -40.40
N THR A 701 -44.20 -43.35 -40.38
CA THR A 701 -43.32 -42.53 -39.53
C THR A 701 -43.86 -42.34 -38.11
N THR A 702 -45.13 -42.67 -37.85
CA THR A 702 -45.75 -42.46 -36.54
C THR A 702 -45.62 -43.72 -35.71
N ASN A 703 -44.81 -43.66 -34.65
CA ASN A 703 -44.67 -44.77 -33.72
C ASN A 703 -45.96 -44.89 -32.88
N THR A 704 -46.54 -46.09 -32.78
CA THR A 704 -47.78 -46.33 -32.00
C THR A 704 -47.62 -45.89 -30.54
N HIS A 705 -46.38 -45.98 -30.02
CA HIS A 705 -45.97 -45.51 -28.71
C HIS A 705 -46.17 -43.99 -28.49
N THR A 706 -46.02 -43.16 -29.53
CA THR A 706 -46.15 -41.70 -29.43
C THR A 706 -47.60 -41.28 -29.21
N LEU A 707 -48.57 -42.01 -29.78
CA LEU A 707 -49.99 -41.73 -29.61
C LEU A 707 -50.50 -42.22 -28.24
N ARG A 708 -49.93 -43.31 -27.72
CA ARG A 708 -50.27 -43.85 -26.39
C ARG A 708 -50.01 -42.86 -25.25
N ARG A 709 -49.03 -41.96 -25.37
CA ARG A 709 -48.70 -40.99 -24.31
C ARG A 709 -49.86 -40.06 -23.93
N PHE A 710 -50.77 -39.80 -24.87
CA PHE A 710 -51.93 -38.93 -24.63
C PHE A 710 -53.04 -39.64 -23.84
N LEU A 711 -53.08 -40.97 -23.84
CA LEU A 711 -54.13 -41.74 -23.17
C LEU A 711 -53.85 -42.01 -21.68
N PRO A 712 -54.87 -42.03 -20.81
CA PRO A 712 -54.70 -42.42 -19.42
C PRO A 712 -54.38 -43.92 -19.33
N GLN A 713 -53.38 -44.30 -18.52
CA GLN A 713 -52.97 -45.70 -18.35
C GLN A 713 -53.62 -46.37 -17.15
N ARG A 714 -53.93 -45.59 -16.10
CA ARG A 714 -54.42 -46.10 -14.82
C ARG A 714 -55.59 -45.27 -14.32
N ILE A 715 -56.48 -45.90 -13.58
CA ILE A 715 -57.57 -45.26 -12.84
C ILE A 715 -57.66 -45.87 -11.45
N PHE A 716 -58.03 -45.07 -10.45
CA PHE A 716 -58.35 -45.59 -9.13
C PHE A 716 -59.77 -46.19 -9.11
N VAL A 717 -59.87 -47.46 -8.72
CA VAL A 717 -61.14 -48.18 -8.57
C VAL A 717 -61.44 -48.35 -7.08
N LYS A 718 -62.51 -47.74 -6.61
CA LYS A 718 -62.99 -47.88 -5.23
C LYS A 718 -63.56 -49.28 -5.01
N PRO A 719 -63.35 -49.90 -3.83
CA PRO A 719 -64.01 -51.15 -3.48
C PRO A 719 -65.53 -50.96 -3.47
N GLN A 720 -66.26 -52.06 -3.66
CA GLN A 720 -67.70 -52.04 -3.50
C GLN A 720 -68.00 -51.76 -2.02
N GLY A 721 -68.69 -50.66 -1.74
CA GLY A 721 -69.14 -50.37 -0.37
C GLY A 721 -70.09 -51.47 0.08
N ARG A 722 -69.99 -51.90 1.36
CA ARG A 722 -71.02 -52.76 1.95
C ARG A 722 -72.35 -52.03 1.86
N GLN A 723 -73.35 -52.62 1.20
CA GLN A 723 -74.72 -52.19 1.39
C GLN A 723 -75.09 -52.47 2.86
N LEU A 724 -75.72 -51.51 3.52
CA LEU A 724 -76.08 -51.58 4.94
C LEU A 724 -77.17 -52.64 5.25
N ASP A 725 -77.68 -53.35 4.24
CA ASP A 725 -78.85 -54.22 4.38
C ASP A 725 -78.61 -55.73 4.18
N ASP A 726 -77.35 -56.20 4.16
CA ASP A 726 -77.09 -57.64 4.33
C ASP A 726 -76.98 -57.96 5.82
N ALA A 727 -78.15 -58.16 6.44
CA ALA A 727 -78.28 -58.84 7.71
C ALA A 727 -77.78 -60.30 7.60
N SER A 728 -77.16 -60.79 8.68
CA SER A 728 -76.61 -62.14 8.89
C SER A 728 -75.26 -62.38 8.20
N ILE A 729 -74.23 -62.92 8.86
CA ILE A 729 -74.24 -64.16 9.64
C ILE A 729 -73.29 -64.04 10.85
N ALA A 730 -73.75 -64.55 11.99
CA ALA A 730 -73.01 -64.70 13.24
C ALA A 730 -72.00 -65.85 13.21
N ALA A 731 -70.94 -65.71 14.03
CA ALA A 731 -69.92 -66.70 14.43
C ALA A 731 -68.95 -67.16 13.32
N ALA A 732 -67.67 -67.40 13.58
CA ALA A 732 -66.95 -67.72 14.82
C ALA A 732 -65.54 -67.09 14.85
#